data_AF-A0AAV2YT42-F1
#
_entry.id   AF-A0AAV2YT42-F1
#
_cell.length_a   1.000
_cell.length_b   1.000
_cell.length_c   1.000
_cell.angle_alpha   90.00
_cell.angle_beta   90.00
_cell.angle_gamma   90.00
#
_symmetry.space_group_name_H-M   'P 1'
#
loop_
_entity.id
_entity.type
_entity.pdbx_description
1 polymer ?
#
loop_
_entity_poly.entity_id
_entity_poly.type
_entity_poly.pdbx_seq_one_letter_code
_entity_poly.pdbx_strand_id
1 'polypeptide(L)'
;MGTWLDITLGALRSGARTAIPLALVSICRYSTTSIFEKGFFHALESRNARMASKIKQWEAVYWDWEYFRHLVVFSVRQALFGLLALLISPILGVVIPFVRFGYRIRNMEMVLWTPIFVMFCWPWTRPAALNLVHLWVSAQALARELFDPVLARMKTTHRDKYARMRSHWRTSNSSAARFGFAMILAVLLQVPFFGPFAWFPAFIAAGFTIGACSRSRLRAVPLTHSTRSPQLALPQTRQLSSKLEYVTSDEIEEHLLVGITAADDESLPVNLIQDKASAKRVLDQIRELGADHFHACDTEVGQIDIKAVGPVGNGKVRALDNVGYAVETTSVAHGVACGPDVDFGNGPYVWVDNLDAAEGTLEYFKEFLESKQTKKVWHNYSFDRHVLYNHGIDVRGLGGDTMHMARLWNTARFQNGGYSLEALTADLLHQRKKPMKELFGIPKLKKDGSEGKERIMPTVEELQRTPQFRNRWIRYSVYDAESTWFLHRVLHQKLDQTLWYEERNPQTGGVTNATSMYDFYQQYIVPFGECLTDIERKGMHVDLDYLAKVEQMALADRARLEQQVLEWARRYCDEADRINVYSAAQKQQLLFAPYYDMSKKPPKEILPPTRLFEVENIEEYVEPGKEKPKKKRNIEIRGLGIPPTSFTASGLPAASAEVLKELAGNPDANPPKYGRAFHHFKDKEEGAAACRALKALFDISSMNTMLNNFILPLQELADSNSRVHCSLNLNTDTGRLSSRKPNLQNQPALDKDRYKIRDAFIAPPGKKLIVADYSQLELRLLAHITQCKAMIEAFKAGGDFHSRTAMGMYDYVAKAIDAGEALLEWDNSKGKPPAPLLKDKFGTERKNAKILNFSIAYGKTPYGLAKDFGVSRKEAADTLEKWYSDRQEVRQWQQSAIQTARLFGYTRTLMGRYRRLPDAMLVGDSFASKKAKSHAERAAINTPIQGAAADVVMQAMLRIHQDARLRELGWEMVCQIHDEVIVEGPEESAEEACRIVVNLMENPFEKPLSVALEVDAKIDDSWYKAK
;
A
#
# COMPACT_ATOMS: atom_id res chain seq x y z
N MET A 1 -24.02 -54.30 -9.47
CA MET A 1 -23.82 -53.50 -10.70
C MET A 1 -24.76 -53.90 -11.83
N GLY A 2 -24.99 -55.20 -12.10
CA GLY A 2 -25.93 -55.64 -13.16
C GLY A 2 -27.34 -55.07 -13.04
N THR A 3 -27.94 -55.09 -11.85
CA THR A 3 -29.29 -54.55 -11.59
C THR A 3 -29.43 -53.04 -11.83
N TRP A 4 -28.34 -52.27 -11.68
CA TRP A 4 -28.35 -50.83 -11.92
C TRP A 4 -28.15 -50.47 -13.40
N LEU A 5 -27.39 -51.29 -14.13
CA LEU A 5 -27.18 -51.12 -15.57
C LEU A 5 -28.46 -51.41 -16.35
N ASP A 6 -29.25 -52.40 -15.92
CA ASP A 6 -30.53 -52.76 -16.54
C ASP A 6 -31.61 -51.68 -16.31
N ILE A 7 -31.66 -51.07 -15.12
CA ILE A 7 -32.54 -49.93 -14.84
C ILE A 7 -32.19 -48.73 -15.73
N THR A 8 -30.89 -48.50 -15.96
CA THR A 8 -30.39 -47.37 -16.76
C THR A 8 -30.67 -47.57 -18.25
N LEU A 9 -30.49 -48.80 -18.76
CA LEU A 9 -30.85 -49.16 -20.15
C LEU A 9 -32.36 -49.18 -20.37
N GLY A 10 -33.15 -49.55 -19.36
CA GLY A 10 -34.61 -49.43 -19.36
C GLY A 10 -35.09 -47.97 -19.46
N ALA A 11 -34.46 -47.06 -18.72
CA ALA A 11 -34.77 -45.63 -18.75
C ALA A 11 -34.38 -44.94 -20.09
N LEU A 12 -33.31 -45.42 -20.73
CA LEU A 12 -32.89 -44.99 -22.07
C LEU A 12 -33.89 -45.43 -23.16
N ARG A 13 -34.51 -46.61 -23.01
CA ARG A 13 -35.53 -47.10 -23.94
C ARG A 13 -36.92 -46.48 -23.73
N SER A 14 -37.24 -46.02 -22.52
CA SER A 14 -38.55 -45.43 -22.18
C SER A 14 -38.64 -43.90 -22.31
N GLY A 15 -37.56 -43.22 -22.71
CA GLY A 15 -37.60 -41.78 -23.03
C GLY A 15 -37.78 -40.84 -21.82
N ALA A 16 -37.42 -41.27 -20.61
CA ALA A 16 -37.51 -40.44 -19.41
C ALA A 16 -36.41 -39.35 -19.37
N ARG A 17 -36.73 -38.15 -19.85
CA ARG A 17 -35.79 -37.02 -20.04
C ARG A 17 -35.20 -36.41 -18.76
N THR A 18 -35.70 -36.73 -17.57
CA THR A 18 -35.22 -36.16 -16.29
C THR A 18 -34.29 -37.08 -15.48
N ALA A 19 -34.31 -38.40 -15.72
CA ALA A 19 -33.52 -39.35 -14.92
C ALA A 19 -32.10 -39.59 -15.45
N ILE A 20 -31.89 -39.47 -16.78
CA ILE A 20 -30.61 -39.76 -17.45
C ILE A 20 -29.47 -38.81 -17.00
N PRO A 21 -29.68 -37.48 -16.87
CA PRO A 21 -28.61 -36.57 -16.42
C PRO A 21 -28.21 -36.79 -14.96
N LEU A 22 -29.18 -37.11 -14.08
CA LEU A 22 -28.94 -37.38 -12.66
C LEU A 22 -28.19 -38.70 -12.42
N ALA A 23 -28.50 -39.74 -13.20
CA ALA A 23 -27.79 -41.02 -13.15
C ALA A 23 -26.32 -40.89 -13.61
N LEU A 24 -26.06 -40.14 -14.70
CA LEU A 24 -24.71 -39.88 -15.19
C LEU A 24 -23.88 -39.01 -14.23
N VAL A 25 -24.51 -38.03 -13.58
CA VAL A 25 -23.86 -37.21 -12.53
C VAL A 25 -23.53 -38.04 -11.29
N SER A 26 -24.40 -38.96 -10.87
CA SER A 26 -24.12 -39.87 -9.75
C SER A 26 -23.01 -40.87 -10.06
N ILE A 27 -22.94 -41.40 -11.29
CA ILE A 27 -21.80 -42.23 -11.75
C ILE A 27 -20.50 -41.40 -11.73
N CYS A 28 -20.54 -40.14 -12.16
CA CYS A 28 -19.39 -39.22 -12.09
C CYS A 28 -18.97 -38.86 -10.66
N ARG A 29 -19.92 -38.90 -9.69
CA ARG A 29 -19.69 -38.47 -8.31
C ARG A 29 -19.19 -39.59 -7.40
N TYR A 30 -19.54 -40.85 -7.71
CA TYR A 30 -19.26 -42.00 -6.82
C TYR A 30 -18.33 -43.08 -7.42
N SER A 31 -17.83 -42.91 -8.64
CA SER A 31 -16.78 -43.79 -9.18
C SER A 31 -15.45 -43.51 -8.47
N THR A 32 -15.03 -44.41 -7.58
CA THR A 32 -13.76 -44.27 -6.85
C THR A 32 -12.57 -44.77 -7.67
N THR A 33 -11.43 -44.11 -7.51
CA THR A 33 -10.16 -44.37 -8.19
C THR A 33 -9.65 -45.81 -8.02
N SER A 34 -9.97 -46.44 -6.88
CA SER A 34 -9.64 -47.83 -6.54
C SER A 34 -10.14 -48.86 -7.57
N ILE A 35 -11.29 -48.62 -8.20
CA ILE A 35 -11.92 -49.58 -9.11
C ILE A 35 -11.15 -49.67 -10.43
N PHE A 36 -10.69 -48.53 -10.95
CA PHE A 36 -9.92 -48.46 -12.19
C PHE A 36 -8.48 -48.91 -12.01
N GLU A 37 -7.88 -48.59 -10.86
CA GLU A 37 -6.53 -49.05 -10.51
C GLU A 37 -6.48 -50.58 -10.42
N LYS A 38 -7.45 -51.20 -9.74
CA LYS A 38 -7.59 -52.67 -9.69
C LYS A 38 -7.78 -53.28 -11.07
N GLY A 39 -8.63 -52.69 -11.93
CA GLY A 39 -8.84 -53.18 -13.29
C GLY A 39 -7.59 -53.08 -14.19
N PHE A 40 -6.85 -51.97 -14.09
CA PHE A 40 -5.63 -51.74 -14.87
C PHE A 40 -4.50 -52.66 -14.45
N PHE A 41 -4.20 -52.77 -13.14
CA PHE A 41 -3.14 -53.66 -12.69
C PHE A 41 -3.49 -55.13 -12.88
N HIS A 42 -4.77 -55.52 -12.82
CA HIS A 42 -5.20 -56.88 -13.16
C HIS A 42 -5.00 -57.19 -14.66
N ALA A 43 -5.29 -56.25 -15.55
CA ALA A 43 -5.02 -56.38 -16.99
C ALA A 43 -3.51 -56.34 -17.33
N LEU A 44 -2.71 -55.62 -16.53
CA LEU A 44 -1.26 -55.52 -16.71
C LEU A 44 -0.54 -56.73 -16.13
N GLU A 45 -0.97 -57.26 -14.98
CA GLU A 45 -0.44 -58.48 -14.36
C GLU A 45 -0.71 -59.71 -15.23
N SER A 46 -1.89 -59.79 -15.85
CA SER A 46 -2.23 -60.87 -16.78
C SER A 46 -1.43 -60.84 -18.09
N ARG A 47 -0.82 -59.69 -18.46
CA ARG A 47 0.02 -59.55 -19.66
C ARG A 47 1.52 -59.54 -19.37
N ASN A 48 1.96 -59.00 -18.24
CA ASN A 48 3.36 -58.95 -17.82
C ASN A 48 3.50 -58.70 -16.31
N ALA A 49 3.43 -59.78 -15.52
CA ALA A 49 3.47 -59.74 -14.06
C ALA A 49 4.74 -59.07 -13.48
N ARG A 50 5.89 -59.21 -14.14
CA ARG A 50 7.17 -58.66 -13.67
C ARG A 50 7.23 -57.13 -13.82
N MET A 51 6.61 -56.59 -14.87
CA MET A 51 6.51 -55.13 -15.09
C MET A 51 5.51 -54.49 -14.13
N ALA A 52 4.38 -55.13 -13.88
CA ALA A 52 3.41 -54.67 -12.90
C ALA A 52 4.00 -54.60 -11.48
N SER A 53 4.81 -55.59 -11.09
CA SER A 53 5.52 -55.62 -9.80
C SER A 53 6.57 -54.51 -9.67
N LYS A 54 7.36 -54.24 -10.71
CA LYS A 54 8.35 -53.14 -10.71
C LYS A 54 7.70 -51.76 -10.62
N ILE A 55 6.60 -51.54 -11.33
CA ILE A 55 5.88 -50.26 -11.34
C ILE A 55 5.27 -49.97 -9.95
N LYS A 56 4.78 -51.00 -9.24
CA LYS A 56 4.28 -50.85 -7.86
C LYS A 56 5.37 -50.52 -6.83
N GLN A 57 6.65 -50.77 -7.11
CA GLN A 57 7.77 -50.53 -6.18
C GLN A 57 8.47 -49.19 -6.37
N TRP A 58 8.19 -48.44 -7.45
CA TRP A 58 8.84 -47.16 -7.73
C TRP A 58 7.96 -45.99 -7.25
N GLU A 59 8.18 -45.52 -6.02
CA GLU A 59 7.38 -44.45 -5.38
C GLU A 59 7.37 -43.13 -6.18
N ALA A 60 8.34 -42.88 -7.06
CA ALA A 60 8.38 -41.69 -7.92
C ALA A 60 7.30 -41.65 -9.02
N VAL A 61 6.63 -42.77 -9.31
CA VAL A 61 5.57 -42.85 -10.33
C VAL A 61 4.20 -42.40 -9.78
N TYR A 62 4.06 -42.21 -8.47
CA TYR A 62 2.80 -41.79 -7.86
C TYR A 62 2.31 -40.43 -8.44
N TRP A 63 3.23 -39.51 -8.71
CA TRP A 63 2.93 -38.19 -9.28
C TRP A 63 2.58 -38.20 -10.78
N ASP A 64 3.24 -39.05 -11.59
CA ASP A 64 2.91 -39.20 -13.02
C ASP A 64 1.61 -39.97 -13.23
N TRP A 65 1.25 -40.87 -12.31
CA TRP A 65 -0.02 -41.58 -12.34
C TRP A 65 -1.19 -40.68 -11.94
N GLU A 66 -0.99 -39.77 -10.99
CA GLU A 66 -1.96 -38.72 -10.64
C GLU A 66 -2.18 -37.79 -11.85
N TYR A 67 -1.10 -37.41 -12.55
CA TYR A 67 -1.16 -36.63 -13.78
C TYR A 67 -1.96 -37.33 -14.89
N PHE A 68 -1.72 -38.62 -15.13
CA PHE A 68 -2.49 -39.42 -16.10
C PHE A 68 -3.97 -39.57 -15.67
N ARG A 69 -4.22 -39.77 -14.37
CA ARG A 69 -5.57 -39.84 -13.77
C ARG A 69 -6.36 -38.55 -14.00
N HIS A 70 -5.74 -37.39 -13.79
CA HIS A 70 -6.37 -36.08 -14.00
C HIS A 70 -6.59 -35.75 -15.49
N LEU A 71 -5.67 -36.18 -16.37
CA LEU A 71 -5.79 -36.00 -17.83
C LEU A 71 -6.95 -36.82 -18.43
N VAL A 72 -7.13 -38.06 -17.96
CA VAL A 72 -8.25 -38.92 -18.37
C VAL A 72 -9.59 -38.35 -17.87
N VAL A 73 -9.65 -37.91 -16.61
CA VAL A 73 -10.86 -37.27 -16.04
C VAL A 73 -11.22 -35.98 -16.79
N PHE A 74 -10.23 -35.15 -17.13
CA PHE A 74 -10.45 -33.94 -17.93
C PHE A 74 -10.98 -34.28 -19.34
N SER A 75 -10.39 -35.27 -20.01
CA SER A 75 -10.77 -35.68 -21.37
C SER A 75 -12.20 -36.24 -21.42
N VAL A 76 -12.58 -37.05 -20.43
CA VAL A 76 -13.94 -37.60 -20.29
C VAL A 76 -14.96 -36.49 -20.01
N ARG A 77 -14.62 -35.51 -19.16
CA ARG A 77 -15.48 -34.35 -18.86
C ARG A 77 -15.71 -33.47 -20.10
N GLN A 78 -14.69 -33.25 -20.92
CA GLN A 78 -14.81 -32.49 -22.18
C GLN A 78 -15.65 -33.22 -23.22
N ALA A 79 -15.48 -34.55 -23.36
CA ALA A 79 -16.30 -35.36 -24.27
C ALA A 79 -17.78 -35.36 -23.87
N LEU A 80 -18.09 -35.51 -22.58
CA LEU A 80 -19.46 -35.45 -22.04
C LEU A 80 -20.08 -34.05 -22.17
N PHE A 81 -19.30 -32.98 -21.99
CA PHE A 81 -19.75 -31.61 -22.24
C PHE A 81 -20.15 -31.39 -23.70
N GLY A 82 -19.34 -31.88 -24.66
CA GLY A 82 -19.66 -31.83 -26.08
C GLY A 82 -20.93 -32.61 -26.44
N LEU A 83 -21.14 -33.77 -25.80
CA LEU A 83 -22.32 -34.62 -26.01
C LEU A 83 -23.60 -33.99 -25.43
N LEU A 84 -23.51 -33.33 -24.27
CA LEU A 84 -24.62 -32.56 -23.69
C LEU A 84 -24.98 -31.34 -24.55
N ALA A 85 -23.98 -30.63 -25.08
CA ALA A 85 -24.19 -29.48 -25.96
C ALA A 85 -24.89 -29.87 -27.28
N LEU A 86 -24.55 -31.04 -27.84
CA LEU A 86 -25.23 -31.60 -29.01
C LEU A 86 -26.68 -31.99 -28.72
N LEU A 87 -26.97 -32.54 -27.53
CA LEU A 87 -28.32 -32.90 -27.11
C LEU A 87 -29.24 -31.68 -26.87
N ILE A 88 -28.67 -30.52 -26.51
CA ILE A 88 -29.41 -29.27 -26.26
C ILE A 88 -29.58 -28.44 -27.57
N SER A 89 -28.81 -28.75 -28.62
CA SER A 89 -28.83 -28.07 -29.92
C SER A 89 -30.23 -27.91 -30.57
N PRO A 90 -31.18 -28.85 -30.47
CA PRO A 90 -32.52 -28.67 -31.04
C PRO A 90 -33.36 -27.59 -30.32
N ILE A 91 -33.09 -27.34 -29.03
CA ILE A 91 -33.80 -26.35 -28.22
C ILE A 91 -33.31 -24.93 -28.58
N LEU A 92 -32.03 -24.79 -28.96
CA LEU A 92 -31.41 -23.52 -29.35
C LEU A 92 -31.75 -23.10 -30.80
N GLY A 93 -32.13 -24.04 -31.67
CA GLY A 93 -32.49 -23.78 -33.06
C GLY A 93 -33.76 -22.94 -33.28
N VAL A 94 -34.62 -22.82 -32.25
CA VAL A 94 -35.88 -22.05 -32.33
C VAL A 94 -35.67 -20.55 -32.05
N VAL A 95 -34.54 -20.14 -31.48
CA VAL A 95 -34.30 -18.76 -31.01
C VAL A 95 -33.58 -17.88 -32.06
N ILE A 96 -32.98 -18.50 -33.08
CA ILE A 96 -32.15 -17.80 -34.09
C ILE A 96 -32.94 -16.85 -35.01
N PRO A 97 -34.26 -16.99 -35.29
CA PRO A 97 -34.94 -16.04 -36.17
C PRO A 97 -35.17 -14.64 -35.58
N PHE A 98 -35.16 -14.46 -34.25
CA PHE A 98 -35.54 -13.17 -33.64
C PHE A 98 -34.40 -12.12 -33.58
N VAL A 99 -33.14 -12.51 -33.82
CA VAL A 99 -31.98 -11.59 -33.73
C VAL A 99 -31.58 -11.03 -35.11
N ARG A 100 -32.35 -11.30 -36.17
CA ARG A 100 -32.04 -10.84 -37.53
C ARG A 100 -32.48 -9.40 -37.85
N PHE A 101 -32.65 -8.55 -36.84
CA PHE A 101 -32.92 -7.13 -37.02
C PHE A 101 -31.96 -6.28 -36.17
N GLY A 102 -30.71 -6.09 -36.65
CA GLY A 102 -29.83 -5.03 -36.14
C GLY A 102 -28.34 -5.37 -36.03
N TYR A 103 -27.60 -4.97 -37.08
CA TYR A 103 -26.17 -4.59 -37.08
C TYR A 103 -25.04 -5.64 -37.06
N ARG A 104 -24.08 -5.43 -37.98
CA ARG A 104 -22.76 -6.06 -38.10
C ARG A 104 -21.87 -5.69 -36.92
N ILE A 105 -21.32 -6.68 -36.22
CA ILE A 105 -20.24 -6.51 -35.22
C ILE A 105 -19.09 -7.49 -35.52
N ARG A 106 -17.87 -6.95 -35.55
CA ARG A 106 -16.60 -7.69 -35.49
C ARG A 106 -16.39 -8.21 -34.05
N ASN A 107 -15.82 -9.41 -33.93
CA ASN A 107 -15.30 -10.08 -32.73
C ASN A 107 -16.26 -11.04 -32.00
N MET A 108 -15.66 -12.16 -31.57
CA MET A 108 -16.24 -13.42 -31.06
C MET A 108 -16.87 -13.32 -29.65
N GLU A 109 -17.68 -12.31 -29.35
CA GLU A 109 -18.27 -12.17 -28.01
C GLU A 109 -19.70 -12.73 -27.86
N MET A 110 -20.40 -13.08 -28.95
CA MET A 110 -21.80 -13.52 -28.85
C MET A 110 -22.02 -14.96 -28.37
N VAL A 111 -21.01 -15.83 -28.34
CA VAL A 111 -21.17 -17.22 -27.87
C VAL A 111 -21.26 -17.32 -26.34
N LEU A 112 -20.74 -16.31 -25.63
CA LEU A 112 -20.73 -16.24 -24.16
C LEU A 112 -22.08 -15.84 -23.56
N TRP A 113 -22.91 -15.12 -24.31
CA TRP A 113 -24.16 -14.57 -23.80
C TRP A 113 -25.35 -15.54 -23.94
N THR A 114 -25.28 -16.54 -24.82
CA THR A 114 -26.40 -17.46 -25.09
C THR A 114 -26.85 -18.27 -23.86
N PRO A 115 -25.96 -18.86 -23.02
CA PRO A 115 -26.38 -19.59 -21.82
C PRO A 115 -26.96 -18.67 -20.74
N ILE A 116 -26.40 -17.46 -20.62
CA ILE A 116 -26.84 -16.42 -19.67
C ILE A 116 -28.22 -15.90 -20.09
N PHE A 117 -28.44 -15.71 -21.39
CA PHE A 117 -29.71 -15.26 -21.96
C PHE A 117 -30.81 -16.31 -21.76
N VAL A 118 -30.52 -17.60 -21.98
CA VAL A 118 -31.46 -18.71 -21.70
C VAL A 118 -31.79 -18.82 -20.20
N MET A 119 -30.82 -18.60 -19.31
CA MET A 119 -31.01 -18.56 -17.85
C MET A 119 -31.96 -17.44 -17.39
N PHE A 120 -32.04 -16.33 -18.13
CA PHE A 120 -32.89 -15.18 -17.81
C PHE A 120 -34.28 -15.28 -18.44
N CYS A 121 -34.41 -15.91 -19.62
CA CYS A 121 -35.69 -16.01 -20.31
C CYS A 121 -36.57 -17.20 -19.87
N TRP A 122 -36.00 -18.29 -19.32
CA TRP A 122 -36.80 -19.44 -18.82
C TRP A 122 -36.27 -20.02 -17.49
N PRO A 123 -36.88 -19.62 -16.34
CA PRO A 123 -36.38 -19.91 -14.99
C PRO A 123 -36.18 -21.39 -14.64
N TRP A 124 -36.96 -22.31 -15.23
CA TRP A 124 -36.87 -23.75 -14.95
C TRP A 124 -35.66 -24.44 -15.59
N THR A 125 -34.92 -23.78 -16.48
CA THR A 125 -33.66 -24.31 -17.07
C THR A 125 -32.40 -23.91 -16.29
N ARG A 126 -32.53 -23.01 -15.30
CA ARG A 126 -31.43 -22.50 -14.46
C ARG A 126 -30.54 -23.59 -13.83
N PRO A 127 -31.08 -24.68 -13.26
CA PRO A 127 -30.23 -25.68 -12.60
C PRO A 127 -29.27 -26.38 -13.57
N ALA A 128 -29.73 -26.70 -14.78
CA ALA A 128 -28.90 -27.33 -15.80
C ALA A 128 -27.82 -26.38 -16.34
N ALA A 129 -28.16 -25.10 -16.54
CA ALA A 129 -27.23 -24.08 -17.00
C ALA A 129 -26.16 -23.74 -15.94
N LEU A 130 -26.53 -23.63 -14.66
CA LEU A 130 -25.60 -23.44 -13.55
C LEU A 130 -24.63 -24.63 -13.41
N ASN A 131 -25.13 -25.86 -13.55
CA ASN A 131 -24.28 -27.05 -13.50
C ASN A 131 -23.29 -27.12 -14.67
N LEU A 132 -23.68 -26.69 -15.87
CA LEU A 132 -22.78 -26.57 -17.03
C LEU A 132 -21.68 -25.52 -16.81
N VAL A 133 -22.03 -24.38 -16.21
CA VAL A 133 -21.05 -23.33 -15.84
C VAL A 133 -20.10 -23.84 -14.77
N HIS A 134 -20.59 -24.53 -13.74
CA HIS A 134 -19.76 -25.13 -12.69
C HIS A 134 -18.80 -26.20 -13.25
N LEU A 135 -19.25 -27.04 -14.18
CA LEU A 135 -18.41 -28.06 -14.82
C LEU A 135 -17.28 -27.41 -15.65
N TRP A 136 -17.58 -26.30 -16.34
CA TRP A 136 -16.61 -25.56 -17.13
C TRP A 136 -15.58 -24.82 -16.26
N VAL A 137 -16.01 -24.13 -15.21
CA VAL A 137 -15.12 -23.45 -14.26
C VAL A 137 -14.21 -24.45 -13.56
N SER A 138 -14.75 -25.60 -13.15
CA SER A 138 -13.96 -26.65 -12.48
C SER A 138 -12.94 -27.29 -13.44
N ALA A 139 -13.26 -27.43 -14.73
CA ALA A 139 -12.32 -27.93 -15.73
C ALA A 139 -11.19 -26.92 -16.03
N GLN A 140 -11.47 -25.61 -15.99
CA GLN A 140 -10.44 -24.58 -16.12
C GLN A 140 -9.53 -24.49 -14.91
N ALA A 141 -10.08 -24.58 -13.68
CA ALA A 141 -9.28 -24.58 -12.46
C ALA A 141 -8.28 -25.74 -12.44
N LEU A 142 -8.73 -26.95 -12.82
CA LEU A 142 -7.87 -28.13 -12.93
C LEU A 142 -6.77 -27.96 -13.99
N ALA A 143 -7.06 -27.28 -15.10
CA ALA A 143 -6.07 -26.99 -16.13
C ALA A 143 -5.01 -25.98 -15.68
N ARG A 144 -5.36 -25.01 -14.81
CA ARG A 144 -4.37 -24.05 -14.25
C ARG A 144 -3.41 -24.76 -13.31
N GLU A 145 -3.93 -25.56 -12.38
CA GLU A 145 -3.13 -26.33 -11.42
C GLU A 145 -2.13 -27.27 -12.11
N LEU A 146 -2.52 -27.88 -13.25
CA LEU A 146 -1.67 -28.82 -13.99
C LEU A 146 -0.54 -28.14 -14.79
N PHE A 147 -0.80 -26.99 -15.43
CA PHE A 147 0.10 -26.45 -16.45
C PHE A 147 0.94 -25.25 -16.00
N ASP A 148 0.47 -24.47 -15.02
CA ASP A 148 1.18 -23.27 -14.56
C ASP A 148 2.57 -23.56 -13.93
N PRO A 149 2.76 -24.65 -13.14
CA PRO A 149 4.08 -25.01 -12.61
C PRO A 149 5.08 -25.44 -13.70
N VAL A 150 4.60 -26.14 -14.74
CA VAL A 150 5.43 -26.60 -15.86
C VAL A 150 5.89 -25.42 -16.72
N LEU A 151 4.99 -24.46 -16.97
CA LEU A 151 5.28 -23.21 -17.67
C LEU A 151 6.27 -22.33 -16.93
N ALA A 152 6.13 -22.24 -15.60
CA ALA A 152 7.09 -21.54 -14.75
C ALA A 152 8.48 -22.17 -14.87
N ARG A 153 8.58 -23.50 -14.75
CA ARG A 153 9.85 -24.24 -14.79
C ARG A 153 10.53 -24.22 -16.17
N MET A 154 9.77 -24.22 -17.27
CA MET A 154 10.32 -24.08 -18.64
C MET A 154 10.88 -22.68 -18.92
N LYS A 155 10.25 -21.63 -18.36
CA LYS A 155 10.68 -20.24 -18.54
C LYS A 155 11.94 -19.92 -17.74
N THR A 156 12.15 -20.59 -16.61
CA THR A 156 13.31 -20.38 -15.72
C THR A 156 14.49 -21.30 -16.08
N THR A 157 14.26 -22.60 -16.26
CA THR A 157 15.35 -23.61 -16.33
C THR A 157 15.88 -23.89 -17.74
N HIS A 158 15.10 -23.63 -18.80
CA HIS A 158 15.45 -23.98 -20.19
C HIS A 158 15.22 -22.83 -21.20
N ARG A 159 15.61 -21.61 -20.79
CA ARG A 159 15.38 -20.35 -21.50
C ARG A 159 15.87 -20.37 -22.97
N ASP A 160 17.02 -21.00 -23.24
CA ASP A 160 17.61 -21.10 -24.59
C ASP A 160 16.90 -22.07 -25.53
N LYS A 161 16.28 -23.14 -25.00
CA LYS A 161 15.45 -24.05 -25.80
C LYS A 161 14.14 -23.38 -26.17
N TYR A 162 13.54 -22.64 -25.23
CA TYR A 162 12.32 -21.86 -25.49
C TYR A 162 12.56 -20.75 -26.53
N ALA A 163 13.67 -20.02 -26.44
CA ALA A 163 14.06 -19.00 -27.41
C ALA A 163 14.32 -19.58 -28.82
N ARG A 164 15.01 -20.74 -28.92
CA ARG A 164 15.26 -21.43 -30.19
C ARG A 164 13.98 -21.96 -30.84
N MET A 165 13.07 -22.54 -30.06
CA MET A 165 11.74 -22.97 -30.52
C MET A 165 10.92 -21.80 -31.08
N ARG A 166 10.94 -20.65 -30.39
CA ARG A 166 10.24 -19.43 -30.81
C ARG A 166 10.84 -18.81 -32.07
N SER A 167 12.16 -18.90 -32.25
CA SER A 167 12.86 -18.46 -33.46
C SER A 167 12.52 -19.34 -34.66
N HIS A 168 12.51 -20.67 -34.51
CA HIS A 168 12.15 -21.62 -35.57
C HIS A 168 10.69 -21.48 -36.04
N TRP A 169 9.79 -21.06 -35.15
CA TRP A 169 8.39 -20.78 -35.49
C TRP A 169 8.22 -19.62 -36.46
N ARG A 170 9.04 -18.56 -36.35
CA ARG A 170 8.96 -17.39 -37.25
C ARG A 170 9.47 -17.68 -38.66
N THR A 171 10.27 -18.73 -38.85
CA THR A 171 10.96 -19.02 -40.11
C THR A 171 10.51 -20.32 -40.80
N SER A 172 9.66 -21.15 -40.18
CA SER A 172 9.19 -22.42 -40.76
C SER A 172 8.07 -22.24 -41.79
N ASN A 173 8.22 -22.82 -42.99
CA ASN A 173 7.22 -22.83 -44.07
C ASN A 173 6.26 -24.04 -44.09
N SER A 174 6.33 -24.92 -43.07
CA SER A 174 5.45 -26.09 -42.98
C SER A 174 4.16 -25.81 -42.20
N SER A 175 3.02 -25.96 -42.86
CA SER A 175 1.68 -25.79 -42.25
C SER A 175 1.42 -26.77 -41.11
N ALA A 176 1.96 -28.00 -41.18
CA ALA A 176 1.82 -29.02 -40.14
C ALA A 176 2.62 -28.69 -38.88
N ALA A 177 3.83 -28.13 -39.04
CA ALA A 177 4.64 -27.69 -37.91
C ALA A 177 4.04 -26.46 -37.22
N ARG A 178 3.46 -25.52 -37.98
CA ARG A 178 2.70 -24.39 -37.42
C ARG A 178 1.44 -24.84 -36.69
N PHE A 179 0.75 -25.88 -37.19
CA PHE A 179 -0.45 -26.44 -36.58
C PHE A 179 -0.18 -27.17 -35.26
N GLY A 180 0.84 -28.05 -35.22
CA GLY A 180 1.24 -28.74 -33.99
C GLY A 180 1.70 -27.77 -32.89
N PHE A 181 2.39 -26.69 -33.28
CA PHE A 181 2.84 -25.66 -32.33
C PHE A 181 1.72 -24.71 -31.88
N ALA A 182 0.76 -24.39 -32.75
CA ALA A 182 -0.44 -23.64 -32.39
C ALA A 182 -1.31 -24.40 -31.40
N MET A 183 -1.39 -25.74 -31.53
CA MET A 183 -2.06 -26.61 -30.56
C MET A 183 -1.40 -26.56 -29.18
N ILE A 184 -0.07 -26.68 -29.14
CA ILE A 184 0.69 -26.60 -27.87
C ILE A 184 0.56 -25.20 -27.26
N LEU A 185 0.63 -24.13 -28.07
CA LEU A 185 0.49 -22.75 -27.58
C LEU A 185 -0.93 -22.42 -27.12
N ALA A 186 -1.98 -22.97 -27.76
CA ALA A 186 -3.37 -22.82 -27.34
C ALA A 186 -3.65 -23.50 -25.99
N VAL A 187 -3.03 -24.66 -25.76
CA VAL A 187 -3.03 -25.37 -24.47
C VAL A 187 -2.28 -24.57 -23.40
N LEU A 188 -1.15 -23.94 -23.75
CA LEU A 188 -0.33 -23.14 -22.82
C LEU A 188 -0.88 -21.72 -22.54
N LEU A 189 -1.72 -21.16 -23.42
CA LEU A 189 -2.30 -19.82 -23.27
C LEU A 189 -3.74 -19.83 -22.71
N GLN A 190 -4.28 -21.00 -22.35
CA GLN A 190 -5.66 -21.17 -21.87
C GLN A 190 -6.71 -20.50 -22.78
N VAL A 191 -6.48 -20.50 -24.10
CA VAL A 191 -7.47 -19.99 -25.04
C VAL A 191 -8.55 -21.08 -25.18
N PRO A 192 -9.83 -20.81 -24.88
CA PRO A 192 -10.86 -21.83 -25.03
C PRO A 192 -10.93 -22.23 -26.50
N PHE A 193 -11.14 -23.51 -26.80
CA PHE A 193 -11.47 -23.99 -28.14
C PHE A 193 -12.76 -23.29 -28.61
N PHE A 194 -12.62 -22.13 -29.24
CA PHE A 194 -13.69 -21.47 -29.98
C PHE A 194 -13.44 -21.73 -31.47
N GLY A 195 -14.46 -22.25 -32.17
CA GLY A 195 -14.39 -22.93 -33.48
C GLY A 195 -13.70 -22.20 -34.63
N PRO A 196 -13.27 -22.94 -35.68
CA PRO A 196 -14.22 -23.47 -36.68
C PRO A 196 -13.98 -24.95 -37.10
N PHE A 197 -13.32 -25.77 -36.28
CA PHE A 197 -12.97 -27.15 -36.67
C PHE A 197 -14.01 -28.23 -36.35
N ALA A 198 -15.13 -27.88 -35.71
CA ALA A 198 -16.23 -28.83 -35.46
C ALA A 198 -17.07 -29.15 -36.72
N TRP A 199 -16.83 -28.46 -37.84
CA TRP A 199 -17.59 -28.65 -39.09
C TRP A 199 -16.82 -29.41 -40.19
N PHE A 200 -15.56 -29.79 -39.94
CA PHE A 200 -14.72 -30.41 -40.98
C PHE A 200 -14.98 -31.91 -41.24
N PRO A 201 -15.51 -32.73 -40.31
CA PRO A 201 -15.87 -34.11 -40.64
C PRO A 201 -17.05 -34.21 -41.63
N ALA A 202 -17.87 -33.15 -41.74
CA ALA A 202 -19.02 -33.12 -42.66
C ALA A 202 -18.64 -32.70 -44.10
N PHE A 203 -17.51 -32.00 -44.28
CA PHE A 203 -17.07 -31.53 -45.60
C PHE A 203 -16.30 -32.58 -46.41
N ILE A 204 -15.69 -33.57 -45.74
CA ILE A 204 -15.02 -34.70 -46.41
C ILE A 204 -16.04 -35.70 -46.98
N ALA A 205 -17.29 -35.67 -46.53
CA ALA A 205 -18.38 -36.50 -47.07
C ALA A 205 -19.02 -35.92 -48.36
N ALA A 206 -18.75 -34.66 -48.73
CA ALA A 206 -19.32 -34.00 -49.90
C ALA A 206 -18.19 -33.53 -50.83
N GLY A 207 -17.72 -34.42 -51.69
CA GLY A 207 -16.59 -34.18 -52.58
C GLY A 207 -16.75 -32.96 -53.48
N PHE A 208 -15.81 -32.02 -53.41
CA PHE A 208 -15.61 -31.00 -54.43
C PHE A 208 -14.12 -30.66 -54.58
N THR A 209 -13.62 -30.87 -55.79
CA THR A 209 -12.25 -30.70 -56.28
C THR A 209 -11.94 -29.21 -56.50
N ILE A 210 -10.75 -28.74 -56.09
CA ILE A 210 -10.26 -27.39 -56.46
C ILE A 210 -9.14 -27.53 -57.50
N GLY A 211 -9.47 -27.13 -58.73
CA GLY A 211 -8.53 -26.86 -59.82
C GLY A 211 -7.98 -25.42 -59.80
N ALA A 212 -6.85 -25.24 -60.46
CA ALA A 212 -5.93 -24.10 -60.43
C ALA A 212 -6.44 -22.77 -61.03
N CYS A 213 -5.79 -21.65 -60.66
CA CYS A 213 -5.37 -20.60 -61.61
C CYS A 213 -4.35 -19.57 -61.04
N SER A 214 -3.79 -18.77 -61.95
CA SER A 214 -2.40 -18.28 -62.07
C SER A 214 -2.02 -16.87 -61.56
N ARG A 215 -0.71 -16.73 -61.24
CA ARG A 215 0.30 -15.65 -61.50
C ARG A 215 -0.10 -14.17 -61.72
N SER A 216 0.65 -13.25 -61.06
CA SER A 216 1.65 -12.29 -61.65
C SER A 216 2.15 -11.26 -60.60
N ARG A 217 3.46 -11.25 -60.27
CA ARG A 217 4.59 -10.31 -60.61
C ARG A 217 4.53 -8.87 -60.07
N LEU A 218 5.59 -8.48 -59.32
CA LEU A 218 6.44 -7.26 -59.46
C LEU A 218 7.53 -7.27 -58.35
N ARG A 219 8.77 -7.70 -58.66
CA ARG A 219 10.02 -6.93 -58.91
C ARG A 219 10.65 -6.21 -57.70
N ALA A 220 11.84 -6.67 -57.35
CA ALA A 220 12.80 -6.08 -56.40
C ALA A 220 13.74 -5.08 -57.11
N VAL A 221 14.28 -4.14 -56.33
CA VAL A 221 15.43 -3.28 -56.68
C VAL A 221 16.48 -3.43 -55.56
N PRO A 222 17.77 -3.67 -55.85
CA PRO A 222 18.84 -3.66 -54.87
C PRO A 222 19.67 -2.37 -54.96
N LEU A 223 20.19 -1.88 -53.84
CA LEU A 223 21.27 -0.89 -53.81
C LEU A 223 22.31 -1.25 -52.75
N THR A 224 23.56 -1.17 -53.17
CA THR A 224 24.81 -1.56 -52.51
C THR A 224 25.58 -0.34 -51.98
N HIS A 225 26.51 -0.63 -51.07
CA HIS A 225 27.73 0.10 -50.68
C HIS A 225 27.71 1.30 -49.71
N SER A 226 28.30 1.03 -48.53
CA SER A 226 29.49 1.67 -47.92
C SER A 226 29.52 3.19 -47.68
N THR A 227 29.58 3.59 -46.40
CA THR A 227 30.64 4.48 -45.85
C THR A 227 30.79 4.30 -44.34
N ARG A 228 32.04 4.13 -43.89
CA ARG A 228 32.48 4.13 -42.48
C ARG A 228 32.43 5.55 -41.88
N SER A 229 32.04 5.66 -40.61
CA SER A 229 32.37 6.78 -39.70
C SER A 229 32.66 6.21 -38.29
N PRO A 230 33.48 6.87 -37.46
CA PRO A 230 34.33 6.21 -36.48
C PRO A 230 33.58 5.75 -35.22
N GLN A 231 33.87 4.53 -34.78
CA GLN A 231 33.55 4.04 -33.44
C GLN A 231 34.33 4.86 -32.41
N LEU A 232 33.64 5.72 -31.64
CA LEU A 232 34.13 6.05 -30.30
C LEU A 232 34.02 4.78 -29.46
N ALA A 233 35.17 4.26 -29.02
CA ALA A 233 35.24 3.10 -28.14
C ALA A 233 34.50 3.40 -26.83
N LEU A 234 33.40 2.67 -26.60
CA LEU A 234 32.79 2.53 -25.28
C LEU A 234 33.83 1.94 -24.32
N PRO A 235 34.06 2.50 -23.12
CA PRO A 235 34.88 1.86 -22.12
C PRO A 235 34.33 0.47 -21.82
N GLN A 236 35.24 -0.51 -21.79
CA GLN A 236 34.94 -1.93 -21.67
C GLN A 236 33.97 -2.23 -20.51
N THR A 237 32.78 -2.72 -20.87
CA THR A 237 31.70 -3.23 -20.01
C THR A 237 32.07 -4.49 -19.20
N ARG A 238 33.35 -4.86 -19.10
CA ARG A 238 33.83 -6.08 -18.43
C ARG A 238 34.14 -5.94 -16.93
N GLN A 239 34.04 -4.74 -16.34
CA GLN A 239 34.28 -4.54 -14.90
C GLN A 239 33.01 -4.38 -14.04
N LEU A 240 31.82 -4.26 -14.63
CA LEU A 240 30.55 -4.14 -13.88
C LEU A 240 29.88 -5.48 -13.56
N SER A 241 30.36 -6.61 -14.11
CA SER A 241 29.66 -7.89 -14.01
C SER A 241 30.03 -8.75 -12.80
N SER A 242 30.85 -8.25 -11.86
CA SER A 242 31.24 -8.98 -10.64
C SER A 242 30.91 -8.23 -9.34
N LYS A 243 30.08 -7.17 -9.42
CA LYS A 243 29.85 -6.25 -8.31
C LYS A 243 28.39 -5.78 -8.38
N LEU A 244 27.63 -5.94 -7.29
CA LEU A 244 26.20 -5.64 -7.08
C LEU A 244 25.22 -6.80 -7.32
N GLU A 245 25.37 -7.89 -6.58
CA GLU A 245 24.28 -8.87 -6.46
C GLU A 245 23.39 -8.54 -5.24
N TYR A 246 22.12 -8.22 -5.49
CA TYR A 246 21.08 -8.35 -4.47
C TYR A 246 20.78 -9.85 -4.35
N VAL A 247 21.54 -10.54 -3.51
CA VAL A 247 21.44 -11.98 -3.29
C VAL A 247 20.47 -12.22 -2.13
N THR A 248 19.17 -12.04 -2.35
CA THR A 248 18.21 -12.78 -1.53
C THR A 248 17.48 -13.71 -2.45
N SER A 249 17.67 -15.01 -2.27
CA SER A 249 16.77 -15.97 -2.89
C SER A 249 15.34 -15.66 -2.43
N ASP A 250 14.42 -15.58 -3.37
CA ASP A 250 12.99 -15.59 -3.04
C ASP A 250 12.57 -17.00 -2.54
N GLU A 251 13.43 -18.02 -2.70
CA GLU A 251 13.23 -19.36 -2.12
C GLU A 251 13.39 -19.33 -0.59
N ILE A 252 12.71 -20.25 0.07
CA ILE A 252 12.71 -20.41 1.52
C ILE A 252 13.33 -21.76 1.80
N GLU A 253 14.34 -21.78 2.66
CA GLU A 253 14.98 -23.03 3.04
C GLU A 253 14.01 -23.81 3.94
N GLU A 254 13.42 -24.89 3.41
CA GLU A 254 12.34 -25.63 4.07
C GLU A 254 12.68 -26.09 5.50
N HIS A 255 13.97 -26.32 5.78
CA HIS A 255 14.43 -26.71 7.10
C HIS A 255 14.19 -25.62 8.17
N LEU A 256 14.06 -24.35 7.79
CA LEU A 256 13.71 -23.27 8.71
C LEU A 256 12.25 -23.32 9.17
N LEU A 257 11.39 -24.02 8.43
CA LEU A 257 9.97 -24.16 8.71
C LEU A 257 9.64 -25.45 9.48
N VAL A 258 10.65 -26.29 9.75
CA VAL A 258 10.46 -27.54 10.50
C VAL A 258 9.90 -27.22 11.89
N GLY A 259 8.80 -27.89 12.25
CA GLY A 259 8.10 -27.72 13.52
C GLY A 259 7.01 -26.65 13.51
N ILE A 260 6.77 -25.95 12.40
CA ILE A 260 5.64 -25.02 12.30
C ILE A 260 4.32 -25.80 12.37
N THR A 261 3.39 -25.27 13.15
CA THR A 261 2.09 -25.91 13.39
C THR A 261 0.93 -25.09 12.81
N ALA A 262 -0.33 -25.39 13.14
CA ALA A 262 -1.50 -24.67 12.61
C ALA A 262 -2.28 -23.91 13.69
N ALA A 263 -2.76 -22.71 13.33
CA ALA A 263 -3.48 -21.79 14.23
C ALA A 263 -4.72 -22.40 14.91
N ASP A 264 -5.37 -23.37 14.26
CA ASP A 264 -6.59 -24.04 14.73
C ASP A 264 -6.34 -25.48 15.24
N ASP A 265 -5.09 -25.87 15.43
CA ASP A 265 -4.77 -27.15 16.05
C ASP A 265 -4.86 -27.05 17.58
N GLU A 266 -6.07 -27.25 18.09
CA GLU A 266 -6.37 -27.29 19.53
C GLU A 266 -5.76 -28.51 20.26
N SER A 267 -5.16 -29.47 19.54
CA SER A 267 -4.53 -30.64 20.16
C SER A 267 -3.12 -30.35 20.71
N LEU A 268 -2.53 -29.22 20.32
CA LEU A 268 -1.19 -28.85 20.75
C LEU A 268 -1.20 -28.30 22.18
N PRO A 269 -0.37 -28.87 23.07
CA PRO A 269 -0.33 -28.45 24.46
C PRO A 269 0.23 -27.03 24.62
N VAL A 270 -0.32 -26.28 25.58
CA VAL A 270 0.16 -24.95 25.98
C VAL A 270 0.38 -24.94 27.49
N ASN A 271 1.51 -24.39 27.94
CA ASN A 271 1.82 -24.22 29.35
C ASN A 271 1.07 -23.00 29.89
N LEU A 272 -0.04 -23.23 30.59
CA LEU A 272 -0.82 -22.20 31.25
C LEU A 272 -0.11 -21.74 32.53
N ILE A 273 0.14 -20.44 32.64
CA ILE A 273 0.76 -19.82 33.81
C ILE A 273 -0.30 -19.00 34.52
N GLN A 274 -0.64 -19.42 35.73
CA GLN A 274 -1.75 -18.85 36.51
C GLN A 274 -1.34 -18.52 37.95
N ASP A 275 -0.10 -18.85 38.33
CA ASP A 275 0.41 -18.66 39.68
C ASP A 275 1.94 -18.50 39.69
N LYS A 276 2.48 -18.17 40.86
CA LYS A 276 3.93 -17.98 41.07
C LYS A 276 4.75 -19.24 40.77
N ALA A 277 4.24 -20.43 41.08
CA ALA A 277 4.99 -21.68 40.96
C ALA A 277 5.18 -22.08 39.49
N SER A 278 4.09 -21.98 38.71
CA SER A 278 4.11 -22.15 37.25
C SER A 278 4.98 -21.10 36.56
N ALA A 279 4.90 -19.84 36.99
CA ALA A 279 5.75 -18.77 36.45
C ALA A 279 7.24 -19.04 36.73
N LYS A 280 7.59 -19.42 37.97
CA LYS A 280 8.98 -19.73 38.34
C LYS A 280 9.56 -20.87 37.49
N ARG A 281 8.81 -21.96 37.29
CA ARG A 281 9.24 -23.10 36.47
C ARG A 281 9.64 -22.65 35.06
N VAL A 282 8.78 -21.88 34.39
CA VAL A 282 9.05 -21.40 33.03
C VAL A 282 10.23 -20.42 33.01
N LEU A 283 10.30 -19.49 33.96
CA LEU A 283 11.37 -18.50 34.02
C LEU A 283 12.74 -19.15 34.30
N ASP A 284 12.80 -20.19 35.11
CA ASP A 284 14.03 -20.95 35.34
C ASP A 284 14.51 -21.62 34.03
N GLN A 285 13.61 -22.25 33.27
CA GLN A 285 13.94 -22.83 31.96
C GLN A 285 14.35 -21.78 30.93
N ILE A 286 13.68 -20.62 30.91
CA ILE A 286 14.10 -19.48 30.08
C ILE A 286 15.53 -19.05 30.40
N ARG A 287 15.91 -19.02 31.68
CA ARG A 287 17.28 -18.67 32.11
C ARG A 287 18.30 -19.71 31.64
N GLU A 288 17.94 -21.00 31.62
CA GLU A 288 18.82 -22.09 31.15
C GLU A 288 19.13 -22.02 29.65
N LEU A 289 18.25 -21.42 28.84
CA LEU A 289 18.48 -21.23 27.40
C LEU A 289 19.61 -20.24 27.07
N GLY A 290 19.96 -19.37 28.03
CA GLY A 290 21.03 -18.39 27.88
C GLY A 290 20.60 -17.07 27.21
N ALA A 291 21.49 -16.08 27.24
CA ALA A 291 21.19 -14.71 26.79
C ALA A 291 21.11 -14.54 25.26
N ASP A 292 21.73 -15.45 24.51
CA ASP A 292 21.74 -15.43 23.03
C ASP A 292 20.46 -16.04 22.42
N HIS A 293 19.60 -16.65 23.24
CA HIS A 293 18.34 -17.22 22.79
C HIS A 293 17.28 -16.14 22.55
N PHE A 294 16.53 -16.27 21.45
CA PHE A 294 15.44 -15.37 21.10
C PHE A 294 14.09 -15.93 21.57
N HIS A 295 13.31 -15.10 22.25
CA HIS A 295 11.97 -15.43 22.73
C HIS A 295 10.94 -14.62 21.94
N ALA A 296 10.09 -15.27 21.17
CA ALA A 296 9.00 -14.57 20.50
C ALA A 296 7.85 -14.35 21.47
N CYS A 297 7.31 -13.14 21.44
CA CYS A 297 6.44 -12.58 22.44
C CYS A 297 5.26 -11.89 21.76
N ASP A 298 4.08 -11.99 22.36
CA ASP A 298 2.85 -11.34 21.88
C ASP A 298 1.92 -10.99 23.04
N THR A 299 1.09 -9.95 22.88
CA THR A 299 0.11 -9.54 23.90
C THR A 299 -1.32 -9.55 23.36
N GLU A 300 -2.23 -10.12 24.14
CA GLU A 300 -3.66 -10.07 23.85
C GLU A 300 -4.35 -9.04 24.76
N VAL A 301 -5.01 -8.06 24.14
CA VAL A 301 -5.41 -6.81 24.81
C VAL A 301 -6.89 -6.53 24.61
N GLY A 302 -7.62 -6.45 25.73
CA GLY A 302 -9.01 -6.01 25.79
C GLY A 302 -9.18 -4.49 25.89
N GLN A 303 -10.43 -4.02 25.87
CA GLN A 303 -10.81 -2.63 26.19
C GLN A 303 -10.09 -1.52 25.40
N ILE A 304 -9.73 -1.76 24.13
CA ILE A 304 -9.15 -0.75 23.24
C ILE A 304 -9.78 -0.80 21.85
N ASP A 305 -10.36 0.32 21.40
CA ASP A 305 -10.69 0.49 19.98
C ASP A 305 -9.46 1.01 19.24
N ILE A 306 -8.68 0.07 18.71
CA ILE A 306 -7.49 0.34 17.91
C ILE A 306 -7.77 1.13 16.62
N LYS A 307 -9.02 1.39 16.25
CA LYS A 307 -9.34 2.32 15.15
C LYS A 307 -9.43 3.76 15.63
N ALA A 308 -9.87 3.98 16.86
CA ALA A 308 -10.06 5.29 17.45
C ALA A 308 -8.76 5.83 18.09
N VAL A 309 -8.10 5.03 18.93
CA VAL A 309 -6.99 5.50 19.79
C VAL A 309 -5.69 4.72 19.58
N GLY A 310 -4.56 5.31 20.00
CA GLY A 310 -3.26 4.63 20.09
C GLY A 310 -3.11 3.84 21.41
N PRO A 311 -2.12 2.96 21.54
CA PRO A 311 -1.94 2.10 22.73
C PRO A 311 -1.34 2.82 23.95
N VAL A 312 -0.73 4.01 23.79
CA VAL A 312 -0.19 4.78 24.93
C VAL A 312 -1.33 5.20 25.84
N GLY A 313 -1.27 4.82 27.12
CA GLY A 313 -2.29 5.12 28.12
C GLY A 313 -3.63 4.38 27.96
N ASN A 314 -3.81 3.62 26.87
CA ASN A 314 -5.05 2.93 26.50
C ASN A 314 -4.88 1.40 26.53
N GLY A 315 -5.97 0.64 26.67
CA GLY A 315 -5.90 -0.81 26.86
C GLY A 315 -5.51 -1.23 28.28
N LYS A 316 -5.90 -0.45 29.29
CA LYS A 316 -5.63 -0.68 30.73
C LYS A 316 -6.65 -1.63 31.40
N VAL A 317 -6.19 -2.35 32.43
CA VAL A 317 -6.99 -2.76 33.61
C VAL A 317 -7.32 -1.52 34.43
N ARG A 318 -8.59 -1.26 34.72
CA ARG A 318 -8.96 -0.26 35.75
C ARG A 318 -9.05 -0.92 37.12
N ALA A 319 -8.31 -0.40 38.09
CA ALA A 319 -8.69 -0.49 39.50
C ALA A 319 -8.68 0.91 40.14
N LEU A 320 -9.85 1.26 40.67
CA LEU A 320 -10.33 2.34 41.57
C LEU A 320 -9.56 3.66 41.72
N ASP A 321 -10.33 4.76 41.61
CA ASP A 321 -10.49 5.71 42.73
C ASP A 321 -11.92 6.30 42.77
N ASN A 322 -12.52 6.25 43.97
CA ASN A 322 -13.78 6.81 44.50
C ASN A 322 -14.79 7.49 43.53
N VAL A 323 -15.80 6.73 43.07
CA VAL A 323 -17.25 6.94 43.30
C VAL A 323 -17.97 5.69 42.73
N GLY A 324 -18.79 5.05 43.57
CA GLY A 324 -19.78 3.98 43.33
C GLY A 324 -19.80 3.23 41.98
N TYR A 325 -19.69 1.90 42.10
CA TYR A 325 -19.72 0.82 41.10
C TYR A 325 -18.33 0.38 40.58
N ALA A 326 -17.77 -0.62 41.26
CA ALA A 326 -16.59 -1.37 40.85
C ALA A 326 -17.02 -2.74 40.30
N VAL A 327 -16.47 -3.13 39.15
CA VAL A 327 -15.88 -4.43 38.75
C VAL A 327 -15.55 -4.28 37.26
N GLU A 328 -14.31 -4.58 36.83
CA GLU A 328 -14.00 -5.33 35.59
C GLU A 328 -12.47 -5.41 35.36
N THR A 329 -11.93 -6.60 35.63
CA THR A 329 -10.54 -7.02 35.39
C THR A 329 -10.27 -7.19 33.88
N THR A 330 -9.21 -6.57 33.37
CA THR A 330 -8.76 -6.68 31.96
C THR A 330 -7.79 -7.85 31.80
N SER A 331 -7.96 -8.62 30.74
CA SER A 331 -6.97 -9.62 30.30
C SER A 331 -5.85 -8.93 29.55
N VAL A 332 -4.65 -8.93 30.13
CA VAL A 332 -3.42 -8.92 29.34
C VAL A 332 -2.85 -10.31 29.46
N ALA A 333 -2.96 -11.10 28.41
CA ALA A 333 -2.33 -12.42 28.37
C ALA A 333 -1.12 -12.38 27.44
N HIS A 334 -0.06 -13.09 27.82
CA HIS A 334 1.21 -13.08 27.12
C HIS A 334 1.51 -14.45 26.53
N GLY A 335 1.68 -14.52 25.21
CA GLY A 335 2.20 -15.72 24.53
C GLY A 335 3.72 -15.65 24.46
N VAL A 336 4.41 -16.71 24.90
CA VAL A 336 5.86 -16.88 24.64
C VAL A 336 6.09 -18.15 23.84
N ALA A 337 6.83 -18.02 22.73
CA ALA A 337 7.34 -19.15 21.96
C ALA A 337 8.87 -19.07 21.89
N CYS A 338 9.55 -20.14 22.30
CA CYS A 338 11.01 -20.21 22.31
C CYS A 338 11.59 -21.09 21.20
N GLY A 339 10.75 -21.56 20.28
CA GLY A 339 11.11 -22.49 19.21
C GLY A 339 10.66 -23.92 19.49
N PRO A 340 10.48 -24.76 18.46
CA PRO A 340 9.87 -26.09 18.58
C PRO A 340 10.71 -27.08 19.40
N ASP A 341 12.01 -26.81 19.55
CA ASP A 341 12.96 -27.67 20.27
C ASP A 341 13.00 -27.41 21.79
N VAL A 342 12.29 -26.38 22.27
CA VAL A 342 12.22 -26.04 23.70
C VAL A 342 11.01 -26.72 24.33
N ASP A 343 11.17 -27.28 25.53
CA ASP A 343 10.08 -27.90 26.28
C ASP A 343 9.95 -27.31 27.69
N PHE A 344 8.84 -26.63 27.95
CA PHE A 344 8.50 -26.09 29.27
C PHE A 344 7.78 -27.10 30.19
N GLY A 345 7.77 -28.37 29.79
CA GLY A 345 7.10 -29.50 30.43
C GLY A 345 5.88 -30.01 29.66
N ASN A 346 5.31 -29.17 28.80
CA ASN A 346 4.19 -29.49 27.92
C ASN A 346 4.38 -28.87 26.53
N GLY A 347 5.61 -28.90 26.02
CA GLY A 347 5.99 -28.29 24.74
C GLY A 347 6.47 -26.83 24.85
N PRO A 348 6.67 -26.16 23.70
CA PRO A 348 7.40 -24.88 23.61
C PRO A 348 6.57 -23.64 23.92
N TYR A 349 5.27 -23.82 24.13
CA TYR A 349 4.30 -22.73 24.17
C TYR A 349 3.94 -22.35 25.59
N VAL A 350 4.01 -21.06 25.89
CA VAL A 350 3.62 -20.52 27.19
C VAL A 350 2.50 -19.51 26.99
N TRP A 351 1.48 -19.60 27.84
CA TRP A 351 0.40 -18.63 27.93
C TRP A 351 0.31 -18.12 29.36
N VAL A 352 0.62 -16.85 29.55
CA VAL A 352 0.48 -16.17 30.84
C VAL A 352 -0.94 -15.67 30.96
N ASP A 353 -1.71 -16.28 31.86
CA ASP A 353 -3.05 -15.85 32.19
C ASP A 353 -2.98 -14.72 33.22
N ASN A 354 -3.74 -13.66 33.00
CA ASN A 354 -3.83 -12.53 33.94
C ASN A 354 -5.30 -12.15 34.20
N LEU A 355 -6.20 -13.13 34.07
CA LEU A 355 -7.62 -12.95 34.33
C LEU A 355 -8.05 -13.57 35.65
N ASP A 356 -9.04 -12.92 36.25
CA ASP A 356 -9.81 -13.44 37.39
C ASP A 356 -8.88 -13.94 38.52
N ALA A 357 -8.87 -15.24 38.81
CA ALA A 357 -8.02 -15.81 39.87
C ALA A 357 -6.51 -15.76 39.58
N ALA A 358 -6.10 -15.52 38.33
CA ALA A 358 -4.71 -15.40 37.88
C ALA A 358 -4.24 -13.95 37.77
N GLU A 359 -5.04 -12.97 38.18
CA GLU A 359 -4.65 -11.56 38.18
C GLU A 359 -3.33 -11.33 38.95
N GLY A 360 -2.41 -10.57 38.35
CA GLY A 360 -1.09 -10.30 38.91
C GLY A 360 0.01 -11.28 38.48
N THR A 361 -0.32 -12.33 37.73
CA THR A 361 0.68 -13.29 37.22
C THR A 361 1.68 -12.64 36.27
N LEU A 362 1.25 -11.61 35.52
CA LEU A 362 2.13 -10.86 34.61
C LEU A 362 3.34 -10.23 35.34
N GLU A 363 3.18 -9.83 36.60
CA GLU A 363 4.25 -9.20 37.41
C GLU A 363 5.44 -10.15 37.61
N TYR A 364 5.21 -11.47 37.66
CA TYR A 364 6.30 -12.44 37.78
C TYR A 364 7.24 -12.43 36.56
N PHE A 365 6.78 -11.98 35.40
CA PHE A 365 7.58 -11.89 34.17
C PHE A 365 8.29 -10.54 34.02
N LYS A 366 8.10 -9.58 34.94
CA LYS A 366 8.69 -8.24 34.84
C LYS A 366 10.20 -8.26 34.66
N GLU A 367 10.93 -9.03 35.48
CA GLU A 367 12.39 -9.16 35.39
C GLU A 367 12.83 -9.66 34.01
N PHE A 368 12.11 -10.64 33.44
CA PHE A 368 12.37 -11.17 32.11
C PHE A 368 12.09 -10.13 31.01
N LEU A 369 10.96 -9.42 31.10
CA LEU A 369 10.55 -8.42 30.12
C LEU A 369 11.44 -7.16 30.14
N GLU A 370 11.89 -6.72 31.31
CA GLU A 370 12.75 -5.54 31.50
C GLU A 370 14.25 -5.86 31.31
N SER A 371 14.63 -7.13 31.21
CA SER A 371 16.01 -7.55 30.91
C SER A 371 16.48 -7.08 29.53
N LYS A 372 17.65 -6.42 29.48
CA LYS A 372 18.32 -6.04 28.21
C LYS A 372 19.08 -7.20 27.57
N GLN A 373 19.46 -8.18 28.41
CA GLN A 373 20.26 -9.35 28.03
C GLN A 373 19.37 -10.34 27.28
N THR A 374 18.18 -10.59 27.81
CA THR A 374 17.22 -11.52 27.20
C THR A 374 16.60 -10.89 25.97
N LYS A 375 16.70 -11.57 24.82
CA LYS A 375 16.27 -11.03 23.51
C LYS A 375 14.82 -11.42 23.21
N LYS A 376 13.96 -10.42 23.05
CA LYS A 376 12.54 -10.61 22.75
C LYS A 376 12.22 -10.19 21.32
N VAL A 377 11.50 -11.04 20.62
CA VAL A 377 11.08 -10.86 19.23
C VAL A 377 9.58 -10.61 19.18
N TRP A 378 9.18 -9.61 18.41
CA TRP A 378 7.79 -9.17 18.33
C TRP A 378 7.33 -9.06 16.88
N HIS A 379 6.03 -8.95 16.70
CA HIS A 379 5.45 -8.46 15.45
C HIS A 379 4.70 -7.16 15.77
N ASN A 380 5.24 -6.01 15.34
CA ASN A 380 4.75 -4.68 15.73
C ASN A 380 5.01 -4.32 17.21
N TYR A 381 6.29 -4.38 17.59
CA TYR A 381 6.84 -4.11 18.92
C TYR A 381 6.27 -2.87 19.61
N SER A 382 6.05 -1.78 18.85
CA SER A 382 5.52 -0.53 19.42
C SER A 382 4.23 -0.77 20.20
N PHE A 383 3.30 -1.56 19.66
CA PHE A 383 2.02 -1.81 20.32
C PHE A 383 2.20 -2.51 21.67
N ASP A 384 2.88 -3.66 21.68
CA ASP A 384 3.08 -4.47 22.88
C ASP A 384 3.90 -3.73 23.94
N ARG A 385 4.94 -3.00 23.51
CA ARG A 385 5.79 -2.21 24.41
C ARG A 385 4.98 -1.13 25.13
N HIS A 386 4.00 -0.51 24.47
CA HIS A 386 3.13 0.49 25.09
C HIS A 386 2.10 -0.13 26.03
N VAL A 387 1.48 -1.23 25.61
CA VAL A 387 0.52 -1.95 26.44
C VAL A 387 1.18 -2.40 27.73
N LEU A 388 2.33 -3.07 27.67
CA LEU A 388 3.06 -3.52 28.86
C LEU A 388 3.55 -2.34 29.72
N TYR A 389 3.89 -1.21 29.11
CA TYR A 389 4.25 0.00 29.86
C TYR A 389 3.07 0.58 30.66
N ASN A 390 1.84 0.46 30.15
CA ASN A 390 0.64 0.84 30.90
C ASN A 390 0.46 0.01 32.19
N HIS A 391 1.14 -1.14 32.28
CA HIS A 391 1.20 -2.04 33.43
C HIS A 391 2.48 -1.89 34.27
N GLY A 392 3.27 -0.83 34.04
CA GLY A 392 4.51 -0.60 34.79
C GLY A 392 5.65 -1.55 34.44
N ILE A 393 5.61 -2.13 33.23
CA ILE A 393 6.68 -2.99 32.69
C ILE A 393 7.30 -2.29 31.48
N ASP A 394 8.52 -1.80 31.62
CA ASP A 394 9.23 -1.17 30.51
C ASP A 394 10.07 -2.21 29.74
N VAL A 395 9.43 -2.88 28.79
CA VAL A 395 10.07 -3.91 27.96
C VAL A 395 11.37 -3.41 27.34
N ARG A 396 12.46 -4.13 27.60
CA ARG A 396 13.80 -3.92 27.02
C ARG A 396 14.25 -5.14 26.24
N GLY A 397 15.45 -5.07 25.65
CA GLY A 397 16.07 -6.23 25.02
C GLY A 397 15.35 -6.62 23.72
N LEU A 398 14.97 -5.63 22.90
CA LEU A 398 14.42 -5.87 21.57
C LEU A 398 15.43 -6.67 20.74
N GLY A 399 15.13 -7.94 20.49
CA GLY A 399 15.92 -8.84 19.65
C GLY A 399 15.52 -8.74 18.17
N GLY A 400 14.24 -8.47 17.91
CA GLY A 400 13.71 -8.36 16.56
C GLY A 400 12.26 -7.87 16.53
N ASP A 401 11.90 -7.10 15.50
CA ASP A 401 10.51 -6.87 15.10
C ASP A 401 10.39 -7.38 13.66
N THR A 402 9.61 -8.44 13.48
CA THR A 402 9.44 -9.09 12.17
C THR A 402 8.82 -8.16 11.14
N MET A 403 8.02 -7.17 11.54
CA MET A 403 7.50 -6.12 10.66
C MET A 403 8.64 -5.21 10.18
N HIS A 404 9.56 -4.80 11.07
CA HIS A 404 10.72 -4.00 10.69
C HIS A 404 11.70 -4.77 9.80
N MET A 405 11.99 -6.02 10.14
CA MET A 405 12.87 -6.89 9.35
C MET A 405 12.31 -7.12 7.95
N ALA A 406 11.02 -7.41 7.83
CA ALA A 406 10.36 -7.59 6.53
C ALA A 406 10.37 -6.31 5.68
N ARG A 407 10.24 -5.14 6.32
CA ARG A 407 10.35 -3.83 5.64
C ARG A 407 11.76 -3.58 5.13
N LEU A 408 12.77 -3.87 5.93
CA LEU A 408 14.17 -3.72 5.54
C LEU A 408 14.54 -4.67 4.40
N TRP A 409 14.03 -5.91 4.44
CA TRP A 409 14.22 -6.88 3.37
C TRP A 409 13.52 -6.45 2.07
N ASN A 410 12.26 -6.03 2.15
CA ASN A 410 11.50 -5.62 0.97
C ASN A 410 10.47 -4.54 1.29
N THR A 411 10.78 -3.29 0.94
CA THR A 411 9.89 -2.13 1.12
C THR A 411 8.68 -2.09 0.17
N ALA A 412 8.61 -2.95 -0.85
CA ALA A 412 7.58 -2.94 -1.88
C ALA A 412 6.56 -4.09 -1.77
N ARG A 413 6.23 -4.57 -0.56
CA ARG A 413 5.33 -5.72 -0.35
C ARG A 413 3.83 -5.40 -0.34
N PHE A 414 3.41 -4.17 -0.63
CA PHE A 414 1.98 -3.83 -0.67
C PHE A 414 1.19 -4.63 -1.73
N GLN A 415 1.85 -5.06 -2.81
CA GLN A 415 1.24 -5.95 -3.80
C GLN A 415 1.08 -7.40 -3.29
N ASN A 416 1.79 -7.76 -2.22
CA ASN A 416 1.83 -9.09 -1.60
C ASN A 416 1.09 -9.10 -0.24
N GLY A 417 0.09 -8.24 -0.07
CA GLY A 417 -0.71 -8.16 1.17
C GLY A 417 -0.11 -7.29 2.28
N GLY A 418 1.05 -6.67 2.07
CA GLY A 418 1.69 -5.78 3.05
C GLY A 418 2.39 -6.54 4.17
N TYR A 419 2.57 -5.92 5.33
CA TYR A 419 3.45 -6.41 6.41
C TYR A 419 2.71 -6.96 7.61
N SER A 420 1.41 -7.25 7.49
CA SER A 420 0.69 -7.92 8.58
C SER A 420 1.21 -9.34 8.78
N LEU A 421 1.04 -9.86 9.99
CA LEU A 421 1.38 -11.24 10.32
C LEU A 421 0.68 -12.21 9.35
N GLU A 422 -0.59 -11.98 9.02
CA GLU A 422 -1.33 -12.77 8.01
C GLU A 422 -0.64 -12.77 6.64
N ALA A 423 -0.27 -11.60 6.13
CA ALA A 423 0.36 -11.50 4.82
C ALA A 423 1.78 -12.08 4.81
N LEU A 424 2.54 -11.91 5.88
CA LEU A 424 3.89 -12.45 6.00
C LEU A 424 3.89 -13.97 6.16
N THR A 425 3.02 -14.53 6.99
CA THR A 425 2.91 -15.98 7.16
C THR A 425 2.48 -16.68 5.86
N ALA A 426 1.52 -16.09 5.14
CA ALA A 426 1.10 -16.60 3.83
C ALA A 426 2.24 -16.61 2.80
N ASP A 427 3.08 -15.57 2.79
CA ASP A 427 4.16 -15.38 1.82
C ASP A 427 5.44 -16.16 2.20
N LEU A 428 5.84 -16.09 3.47
CA LEU A 428 7.15 -16.55 3.96
C LEU A 428 7.12 -17.85 4.76
N LEU A 429 5.96 -18.31 5.23
CA LEU A 429 5.84 -19.60 5.93
C LEU A 429 5.03 -20.62 5.13
N HIS A 430 4.56 -20.23 3.93
CA HIS A 430 3.64 -21.03 3.10
C HIS A 430 2.35 -21.46 3.82
N GLN A 431 1.99 -20.74 4.89
CA GLN A 431 0.84 -21.04 5.72
C GLN A 431 0.14 -19.74 6.08
N ARG A 432 -1.01 -19.50 5.45
CA ARG A 432 -1.80 -18.31 5.78
C ARG A 432 -2.39 -18.45 7.17
N LYS A 433 -2.04 -17.53 8.07
CA LYS A 433 -2.76 -17.33 9.33
C LYS A 433 -4.23 -17.00 9.06
N LYS A 434 -5.15 -17.77 9.63
CA LYS A 434 -6.59 -17.52 9.50
C LYS A 434 -6.97 -16.22 10.25
N PRO A 435 -7.78 -15.32 9.65
CA PRO A 435 -8.26 -14.13 10.34
C PRO A 435 -9.14 -14.48 11.55
N MET A 436 -9.04 -13.70 12.63
CA MET A 436 -9.87 -13.87 13.83
C MET A 436 -11.37 -14.00 13.51
N LYS A 437 -11.89 -13.15 12.62
CA LYS A 437 -13.32 -13.17 12.21
C LYS A 437 -13.74 -14.47 11.52
N GLU A 438 -12.79 -15.20 10.90
CA GLU A 438 -13.03 -16.51 10.30
C GLU A 438 -13.20 -17.59 11.37
N LEU A 439 -12.34 -17.57 12.40
CA LEU A 439 -12.29 -18.59 13.45
C LEU A 439 -13.31 -18.38 14.58
N PHE A 440 -13.59 -17.12 14.92
CA PHE A 440 -14.38 -16.76 16.10
C PHE A 440 -15.64 -15.95 15.77
N GLY A 441 -15.84 -15.55 14.50
CA GLY A 441 -16.98 -14.70 14.12
C GLY A 441 -18.33 -15.42 14.28
N ILE A 442 -19.21 -14.84 15.10
CA ILE A 442 -20.56 -15.33 15.39
C ILE A 442 -21.57 -14.64 14.46
N PRO A 443 -22.61 -15.34 13.94
CA PRO A 443 -23.68 -14.71 13.17
C PRO A 443 -24.38 -13.61 13.97
N LYS A 444 -24.51 -12.42 13.40
CA LYS A 444 -25.30 -11.33 13.99
C LYS A 444 -26.77 -11.71 13.95
N LEU A 445 -27.40 -11.79 15.12
CA LEU A 445 -28.84 -12.04 15.18
C LEU A 445 -29.61 -10.85 14.59
N LYS A 446 -30.63 -11.14 13.78
CA LYS A 446 -31.60 -10.14 13.32
C LYS A 446 -32.56 -9.80 14.45
N LYS A 447 -33.37 -8.75 14.27
CA LYS A 447 -34.41 -8.34 15.23
C LYS A 447 -35.43 -9.45 15.56
N ASP A 448 -35.58 -10.44 14.68
CA ASP A 448 -36.47 -11.59 14.85
C ASP A 448 -35.78 -12.81 15.52
N GLY A 449 -34.51 -12.67 15.96
CA GLY A 449 -33.73 -13.75 16.55
C GLY A 449 -33.12 -14.75 15.55
N SER A 450 -33.36 -14.59 14.24
CA SER A 450 -32.73 -15.44 13.21
C SER A 450 -31.30 -15.01 12.89
N GLU A 451 -30.46 -15.95 12.47
CA GLU A 451 -29.08 -15.65 12.06
C GLU A 451 -29.03 -14.72 10.83
N GLY A 452 -28.28 -13.63 10.96
CA GLY A 452 -27.93 -12.71 9.89
C GLY A 452 -26.72 -13.18 9.09
N LYS A 453 -26.55 -12.61 7.89
CA LYS A 453 -25.37 -12.86 7.04
C LYS A 453 -24.10 -12.18 7.55
N GLU A 454 -24.25 -11.14 8.35
CA GLU A 454 -23.13 -10.40 8.94
C GLU A 454 -22.59 -11.21 10.14
N ARG A 455 -21.27 -11.45 10.19
CA ARG A 455 -20.61 -11.99 11.38
C ARG A 455 -20.06 -10.86 12.24
N ILE A 456 -20.31 -10.92 13.55
CA ILE A 456 -19.72 -10.05 14.56
C ILE A 456 -18.57 -10.81 15.22
N MET A 457 -17.49 -10.09 15.52
CA MET A 457 -16.37 -10.62 16.28
C MET A 457 -16.68 -10.47 17.77
N PRO A 458 -16.62 -11.55 18.58
CA PRO A 458 -16.67 -11.42 20.04
C PRO A 458 -15.53 -10.54 20.54
N THR A 459 -15.75 -9.87 21.66
CA THR A 459 -14.71 -9.11 22.37
C THR A 459 -13.60 -10.05 22.87
N VAL A 460 -12.40 -9.52 23.09
CA VAL A 460 -11.26 -10.31 23.60
C VAL A 460 -11.60 -10.93 24.96
N GLU A 461 -12.37 -10.21 25.77
CA GLU A 461 -12.91 -10.66 27.04
C GLU A 461 -13.85 -11.86 26.88
N GLU A 462 -14.77 -11.82 25.92
CA GLU A 462 -15.67 -12.95 25.62
C GLU A 462 -14.89 -14.16 25.11
N LEU A 463 -13.86 -13.96 24.27
CA LEU A 463 -13.02 -15.04 23.75
C LEU A 463 -12.25 -15.75 24.87
N GLN A 464 -11.77 -14.99 25.85
CA GLN A 464 -11.01 -15.53 26.97
C GLN A 464 -11.89 -16.18 28.03
N ARG A 465 -13.10 -15.67 28.29
CA ARG A 465 -13.97 -16.20 29.36
C ARG A 465 -14.91 -17.31 28.90
N THR A 466 -15.29 -17.36 27.63
CA THR A 466 -16.26 -18.34 27.14
C THR A 466 -15.59 -19.70 26.92
N PRO A 467 -16.01 -20.78 27.61
CA PRO A 467 -15.38 -22.11 27.48
C PRO A 467 -15.35 -22.63 26.03
N GLN A 468 -16.32 -22.24 25.21
CA GLN A 468 -16.43 -22.60 23.80
C GLN A 468 -15.31 -22.00 22.92
N PHE A 469 -14.74 -20.86 23.32
CA PHE A 469 -13.69 -20.15 22.57
C PHE A 469 -12.32 -20.22 23.23
N ARG A 470 -12.27 -20.36 24.56
CA ARG A 470 -11.05 -20.16 25.36
C ARG A 470 -9.85 -20.98 24.88
N ASN A 471 -9.99 -22.29 24.70
CA ASN A 471 -8.86 -23.12 24.27
C ASN A 471 -8.36 -22.75 22.88
N ARG A 472 -9.28 -22.52 21.94
CA ARG A 472 -8.96 -22.05 20.59
C ARG A 472 -8.32 -20.66 20.60
N TRP A 473 -8.77 -19.78 21.48
CA TRP A 473 -8.23 -18.44 21.65
C TRP A 473 -6.80 -18.48 22.18
N ILE A 474 -6.55 -19.23 23.26
CA ILE A 474 -5.20 -19.43 23.82
C ILE A 474 -4.26 -19.97 22.74
N ARG A 475 -4.71 -20.99 21.99
CA ARG A 475 -3.92 -21.57 20.91
C ARG A 475 -3.66 -20.56 19.79
N TYR A 476 -4.67 -19.81 19.38
CA TYR A 476 -4.54 -18.77 18.35
C TYR A 476 -3.52 -17.72 18.76
N SER A 477 -3.57 -17.25 20.00
CA SER A 477 -2.68 -16.21 20.52
C SER A 477 -1.23 -16.70 20.61
N VAL A 478 -1.01 -17.93 21.09
CA VAL A 478 0.30 -18.58 21.06
C VAL A 478 0.82 -18.76 19.62
N TYR A 479 -0.08 -19.01 18.66
CA TYR A 479 0.28 -19.12 17.25
C TYR A 479 0.81 -17.79 16.67
N ASP A 480 0.42 -16.63 17.21
CA ASP A 480 0.98 -15.34 16.82
C ASP A 480 2.46 -15.25 17.25
N ALA A 481 2.78 -15.65 18.48
CA ALA A 481 4.15 -15.75 18.96
C ALA A 481 4.97 -16.79 18.18
N GLU A 482 4.40 -17.97 17.91
CA GLU A 482 5.03 -19.02 17.10
C GLU A 482 5.33 -18.52 15.67
N SER A 483 4.34 -17.92 15.01
CA SER A 483 4.48 -17.34 13.66
C SER A 483 5.57 -16.27 13.64
N THR A 484 5.61 -15.43 14.67
CA THR A 484 6.63 -14.38 14.86
C THR A 484 8.02 -15.00 14.99
N TRP A 485 8.16 -16.10 15.75
CA TRP A 485 9.43 -16.81 15.89
C TRP A 485 9.95 -17.37 14.55
N PHE A 486 9.09 -18.07 13.80
CA PHE A 486 9.47 -18.62 12.49
C PHE A 486 9.77 -17.52 11.46
N LEU A 487 8.97 -16.45 11.44
CA LEU A 487 9.23 -15.28 10.59
C LEU A 487 10.57 -14.64 10.91
N HIS A 488 10.91 -14.51 12.20
CA HIS A 488 12.20 -13.97 12.61
C HIS A 488 13.35 -14.82 12.06
N ARG A 489 13.27 -16.15 12.12
CA ARG A 489 14.31 -17.03 11.53
C ARG A 489 14.46 -16.82 10.02
N VAL A 490 13.35 -16.85 9.28
CA VAL A 490 13.36 -16.68 7.83
C VAL A 490 13.88 -15.30 7.44
N LEU A 491 13.41 -14.25 8.11
CA LEU A 491 13.81 -12.87 7.83
C LEU A 491 15.26 -12.60 8.26
N HIS A 492 15.71 -13.18 9.38
CA HIS A 492 17.10 -13.13 9.81
C HIS A 492 17.99 -13.70 8.71
N GLN A 493 17.72 -14.92 8.25
CA GLN A 493 18.51 -15.53 7.18
C GLN A 493 18.50 -14.67 5.91
N LYS A 494 17.33 -14.17 5.50
CA LYS A 494 17.22 -13.31 4.30
C LYS A 494 18.03 -12.02 4.44
N LEU A 495 18.00 -11.36 5.59
CA LEU A 495 18.78 -10.14 5.84
C LEU A 495 20.28 -10.44 5.95
N ASP A 496 20.64 -11.58 6.52
CA ASP A 496 22.03 -12.02 6.66
C ASP A 496 22.68 -12.35 5.31
N GLN A 497 21.91 -12.93 4.40
CA GLN A 497 22.32 -13.16 3.01
C GLN A 497 22.36 -11.87 2.16
N THR A 498 21.71 -10.79 2.62
CA THR A 498 21.70 -9.52 1.89
C THR A 498 22.94 -8.69 2.23
N LEU A 499 23.81 -8.43 1.25
CA LEU A 499 24.99 -7.59 1.46
C LEU A 499 24.64 -6.14 1.81
N TRP A 500 25.16 -5.64 2.93
CA TRP A 500 25.09 -4.23 3.30
C TRP A 500 26.34 -3.47 2.86
N TYR A 501 27.50 -3.82 3.36
CA TYR A 501 28.76 -3.15 3.03
C TYR A 501 29.86 -4.17 2.75
N GLU A 502 30.75 -3.85 1.83
CA GLU A 502 31.89 -4.68 1.47
C GLU A 502 33.13 -3.79 1.35
N GLU A 503 34.10 -4.02 2.23
CA GLU A 503 35.43 -3.46 2.10
C GLU A 503 36.30 -4.38 1.25
N ARG A 504 37.02 -3.80 0.30
CA ARG A 504 37.91 -4.53 -0.59
C ARG A 504 39.31 -4.01 -0.49
N ASN A 505 40.27 -4.93 -0.51
CA ASN A 505 41.68 -4.60 -0.56
C ASN A 505 41.97 -3.81 -1.87
N PRO A 506 42.52 -2.59 -1.80
CA PRO A 506 42.79 -1.76 -2.98
C PRO A 506 43.80 -2.38 -3.96
N GLN A 507 44.72 -3.23 -3.49
CA GLN A 507 45.78 -3.85 -4.29
C GLN A 507 45.36 -5.21 -4.87
N THR A 508 44.66 -6.05 -4.11
CA THR A 508 44.31 -7.42 -4.55
C THR A 508 42.88 -7.53 -5.08
N GLY A 509 42.01 -6.57 -4.78
CA GLY A 509 40.58 -6.59 -5.14
C GLY A 509 39.75 -7.61 -4.34
N GLY A 510 40.38 -8.37 -3.45
CA GLY A 510 39.75 -9.34 -2.55
C GLY A 510 38.96 -8.66 -1.44
N VAL A 511 37.93 -9.35 -0.95
CA VAL A 511 37.06 -8.88 0.14
C VAL A 511 37.82 -9.00 1.45
N THR A 512 37.91 -7.90 2.20
CA THR A 512 38.57 -7.86 3.51
C THR A 512 37.58 -7.85 4.66
N ASN A 513 36.41 -7.26 4.45
CA ASN A 513 35.32 -7.24 5.41
C ASN A 513 33.98 -7.14 4.65
N ALA A 514 32.98 -7.89 5.06
CA ALA A 514 31.63 -7.80 4.51
C ALA A 514 30.61 -7.88 5.65
N THR A 515 29.65 -6.97 5.63
CA THR A 515 28.53 -6.93 6.58
C THR A 515 27.21 -7.14 5.86
N SER A 516 26.22 -7.65 6.58
CA SER A 516 24.89 -7.96 6.07
C SER A 516 23.86 -6.88 6.42
N MET A 517 22.69 -6.93 5.80
CA MET A 517 21.57 -6.09 6.20
C MET A 517 21.03 -6.46 7.58
N TYR A 518 21.36 -7.64 8.11
CA TYR A 518 21.09 -7.97 9.50
C TYR A 518 22.00 -7.17 10.46
N ASP A 519 23.27 -6.94 10.10
CA ASP A 519 24.14 -6.03 10.85
C ASP A 519 23.58 -4.60 10.85
N PHE A 520 23.10 -4.11 9.70
CA PHE A 520 22.41 -2.81 9.63
C PHE A 520 21.17 -2.78 10.53
N TYR A 521 20.39 -3.87 10.54
CA TYR A 521 19.19 -3.99 11.35
C TYR A 521 19.51 -3.87 12.85
N GLN A 522 20.51 -4.62 13.33
CA GLN A 522 20.95 -4.58 14.71
C GLN A 522 21.55 -3.22 15.08
N GLN A 523 22.38 -2.64 14.21
CA GLN A 523 23.07 -1.38 14.50
C GLN A 523 22.12 -0.17 14.51
N TYR A 524 21.13 -0.12 13.62
CA TYR A 524 20.31 1.07 13.45
C TYR A 524 18.82 0.85 13.71
N ILE A 525 18.21 -0.22 13.20
CA ILE A 525 16.74 -0.37 13.25
C ILE A 525 16.25 -0.82 14.63
N VAL A 526 16.98 -1.70 15.32
CA VAL A 526 16.68 -2.09 16.71
C VAL A 526 16.68 -0.89 17.66
N PRO A 527 17.77 -0.12 17.81
CA PRO A 527 17.76 1.05 18.69
C PRO A 527 16.78 2.13 18.21
N PHE A 528 16.52 2.22 16.90
CA PHE A 528 15.54 3.16 16.38
C PHE A 528 14.11 2.78 16.79
N GLY A 529 13.77 1.49 16.84
CA GLY A 529 12.48 1.03 17.36
C GLY A 529 12.23 1.43 18.82
N GLU A 530 13.27 1.33 19.67
CA GLU A 530 13.21 1.81 21.06
C GLU A 530 13.07 3.34 21.13
N CYS A 531 13.86 4.07 20.33
CA CYS A 531 13.79 5.52 20.23
C CYS A 531 12.38 6.00 19.82
N LEU A 532 11.78 5.39 18.79
CA LEU A 532 10.44 5.75 18.31
C LEU A 532 9.39 5.53 19.40
N THR A 533 9.43 4.39 20.09
CA THR A 533 8.47 4.09 21.15
C THR A 533 8.65 5.00 22.37
N ASP A 534 9.87 5.40 22.70
CA ASP A 534 10.08 6.42 23.73
C ASP A 534 9.44 7.76 23.33
N ILE A 535 9.64 8.22 22.09
CA ILE A 535 9.02 9.47 21.56
C ILE A 535 7.49 9.38 21.62
N GLU A 536 6.89 8.26 21.19
CA GLU A 536 5.44 8.05 21.23
C GLU A 536 4.88 8.17 22.66
N ARG A 537 5.57 7.59 23.65
CA ARG A 537 5.18 7.67 25.07
C ARG A 537 5.28 9.07 25.62
N LYS A 538 6.32 9.82 25.25
CA LYS A 538 6.45 11.21 25.68
C LYS A 538 5.34 12.05 25.07
N GLY A 539 5.09 11.92 23.77
CA GLY A 539 4.08 12.73 23.07
C GLY A 539 4.38 14.23 23.13
N MET A 540 3.52 15.06 22.54
CA MET A 540 3.64 16.52 22.60
C MET A 540 2.57 17.12 23.52
N HIS A 541 2.94 18.09 24.35
CA HIS A 541 1.97 18.83 25.15
C HIS A 541 1.18 19.82 24.28
N VAL A 542 -0.12 19.92 24.53
CA VAL A 542 -1.06 20.76 23.80
C VAL A 542 -1.88 21.64 24.75
N ASP A 543 -2.11 22.89 24.36
CA ASP A 543 -3.00 23.82 25.04
C ASP A 543 -4.45 23.57 24.63
N LEU A 544 -5.18 22.83 25.48
CA LEU A 544 -6.58 22.48 25.25
C LEU A 544 -7.51 23.71 25.30
N ASP A 545 -7.20 24.71 26.13
CA ASP A 545 -8.00 25.93 26.22
C ASP A 545 -7.86 26.78 24.97
N TYR A 546 -6.64 26.85 24.41
CA TYR A 546 -6.40 27.47 23.12
C TYR A 546 -7.14 26.74 21.99
N LEU A 547 -7.07 25.41 21.97
CA LEU A 547 -7.78 24.60 20.97
C LEU A 547 -9.30 24.78 21.04
N ALA A 548 -9.90 24.81 22.23
CA ALA A 548 -11.32 25.06 22.41
C ALA A 548 -11.75 26.45 21.89
N LYS A 549 -10.92 27.48 22.14
CA LYS A 549 -11.16 28.83 21.57
C LYS A 549 -11.06 28.83 20.05
N VAL A 550 -10.04 28.17 19.51
CA VAL A 550 -9.83 28.02 18.06
C VAL A 550 -10.99 27.26 17.41
N GLU A 551 -11.51 26.22 18.05
CA GLU A 551 -12.70 25.49 17.60
C GLU A 551 -13.91 26.43 17.51
N GLN A 552 -14.21 27.18 18.56
CA GLN A 552 -15.33 28.12 18.55
C GLN A 552 -15.20 29.17 17.44
N MET A 553 -13.99 29.73 17.26
CA MET A 553 -13.71 30.65 16.16
C MET A 553 -13.95 30.00 14.80
N ALA A 554 -13.44 28.79 14.59
CA ALA A 554 -13.59 28.06 13.34
C ALA A 554 -15.04 27.69 13.02
N LEU A 555 -15.83 27.31 14.03
CA LEU A 555 -17.25 27.03 13.90
C LEU A 555 -18.05 28.31 13.55
N ALA A 556 -17.76 29.42 14.21
CA ALA A 556 -18.41 30.71 13.93
C ALA A 556 -18.09 31.22 12.52
N ASP A 557 -16.82 31.16 12.11
CA ASP A 557 -16.38 31.54 10.77
C ASP A 557 -17.04 30.67 9.68
N ARG A 558 -17.14 29.37 9.94
CA ARG A 558 -17.80 28.42 9.05
C ARG A 558 -19.29 28.75 8.92
N ALA A 559 -20.01 28.95 10.02
CA ALA A 559 -21.43 29.28 10.01
C ALA A 559 -21.73 30.58 9.23
N ARG A 560 -20.88 31.59 9.37
CA ARG A 560 -20.98 32.85 8.61
C ARG A 560 -20.86 32.62 7.09
N LEU A 561 -19.86 31.84 6.66
CA LEU A 561 -19.67 31.54 5.24
C LEU A 561 -20.79 30.65 4.70
N GLU A 562 -21.32 29.74 5.50
CA GLU A 562 -22.48 28.92 5.13
C GLU A 562 -23.69 29.80 4.85
N GLN A 563 -24.00 30.72 5.76
CA GLN A 563 -25.07 31.67 5.56
C GLN A 563 -24.88 32.46 4.26
N GLN A 564 -23.67 32.94 3.97
CA GLN A 564 -23.35 33.63 2.72
C GLN A 564 -23.64 32.77 1.48
N VAL A 565 -23.31 31.48 1.51
CA VAL A 565 -23.58 30.55 0.41
C VAL A 565 -25.07 30.28 0.27
N LEU A 566 -25.78 30.07 1.38
CA LEU A 566 -27.22 29.79 1.40
C LEU A 566 -28.01 31.02 0.92
N GLU A 567 -27.64 32.22 1.33
CA GLU A 567 -28.21 33.49 0.84
C GLU A 567 -28.03 33.67 -0.66
N TRP A 568 -26.88 33.29 -1.21
CA TRP A 568 -26.68 33.25 -2.65
C TRP A 568 -27.53 32.16 -3.32
N ALA A 569 -27.60 30.96 -2.74
CA ALA A 569 -28.37 29.84 -3.29
C ALA A 569 -29.89 30.11 -3.28
N ARG A 570 -30.41 30.91 -2.33
CA ARG A 570 -31.82 31.35 -2.29
C ARG A 570 -32.27 32.06 -3.56
N ARG A 571 -31.36 32.64 -4.34
CA ARG A 571 -31.66 33.26 -5.65
C ARG A 571 -32.14 32.24 -6.69
N TYR A 572 -31.90 30.95 -6.46
CA TYR A 572 -32.11 29.88 -7.43
C TYR A 572 -32.90 28.69 -6.88
N CYS A 573 -32.98 28.55 -5.55
CA CYS A 573 -33.65 27.46 -4.87
C CYS A 573 -34.43 28.02 -3.67
N ASP A 574 -35.75 27.91 -3.70
CA ASP A 574 -36.64 28.44 -2.65
C ASP A 574 -36.38 27.78 -1.28
N GLU A 575 -35.96 26.51 -1.28
CA GLU A 575 -35.59 25.75 -0.08
C GLU A 575 -34.08 25.77 0.21
N ALA A 576 -33.34 26.79 -0.28
CA ALA A 576 -31.88 26.83 -0.19
C ALA A 576 -31.33 26.64 1.23
N ASP A 577 -32.02 27.10 2.27
CA ASP A 577 -31.61 26.94 3.68
C ASP A 577 -31.47 25.49 4.14
N ARG A 578 -32.05 24.56 3.39
CA ARG A 578 -32.01 23.11 3.65
C ARG A 578 -30.92 22.40 2.85
N ILE A 579 -30.19 23.13 2.00
CA ILE A 579 -29.06 22.57 1.25
C ILE A 579 -27.92 22.27 2.21
N ASN A 580 -27.50 21.01 2.22
CA ASN A 580 -26.27 20.59 2.87
C ASN A 580 -25.07 20.95 1.97
N VAL A 581 -24.44 22.08 2.25
CA VAL A 581 -23.26 22.58 1.50
C VAL A 581 -22.04 21.66 1.59
N TYR A 582 -22.02 20.70 2.52
CA TYR A 582 -20.96 19.69 2.61
C TYR A 582 -21.19 18.51 1.66
N SER A 583 -22.43 18.27 1.25
CA SER A 583 -22.77 17.16 0.36
C SER A 583 -22.19 17.37 -1.04
N ALA A 584 -21.26 16.50 -1.43
CA ALA A 584 -20.70 16.52 -2.79
C ALA A 584 -21.80 16.38 -3.86
N ALA A 585 -22.81 15.54 -3.62
CA ALA A 585 -23.91 15.32 -4.54
C ALA A 585 -24.82 16.54 -4.69
N GLN A 586 -25.14 17.23 -3.59
CA GLN A 586 -25.96 18.45 -3.66
C GLN A 586 -25.19 19.60 -4.31
N LYS A 587 -23.89 19.77 -4.01
CA LYS A 587 -23.02 20.73 -4.72
C LYS A 587 -22.95 20.43 -6.22
N GLN A 588 -22.79 19.16 -6.60
CA GLN A 588 -22.79 18.76 -8.01
C GLN A 588 -24.10 19.10 -8.70
N GLN A 589 -25.23 18.82 -8.04
CA GLN A 589 -26.55 19.16 -8.55
C GLN A 589 -26.71 20.67 -8.74
N LEU A 590 -26.44 21.46 -7.70
CA LEU A 590 -26.61 22.90 -7.73
C LEU A 590 -25.72 23.55 -8.79
N LEU A 591 -24.43 23.19 -8.86
CA LEU A 591 -23.47 23.90 -9.71
C LEU A 591 -23.54 23.47 -11.18
N PHE A 592 -23.54 22.16 -11.44
CA PHE A 592 -23.24 21.64 -12.78
C PHE A 592 -24.46 21.12 -13.54
N ALA A 593 -25.58 20.86 -12.87
CA ALA A 593 -26.74 20.29 -13.56
C ALA A 593 -27.48 21.35 -14.40
N PRO A 594 -28.09 20.98 -15.54
CA PRO A 594 -28.04 19.65 -16.15
C PRO A 594 -26.68 19.34 -16.78
N TYR A 595 -26.27 18.08 -16.70
CA TYR A 595 -25.03 17.61 -17.32
C TYR A 595 -25.24 16.29 -18.07
N TYR A 596 -24.85 16.27 -19.34
CA TYR A 596 -24.95 15.13 -20.25
C TYR A 596 -23.56 14.67 -20.68
N ASP A 597 -23.31 13.36 -20.62
CA ASP A 597 -22.11 12.75 -21.19
C ASP A 597 -22.27 12.60 -22.70
N MET A 598 -21.70 13.56 -23.43
CA MET A 598 -21.72 13.64 -24.88
C MET A 598 -20.84 12.57 -25.57
N SER A 599 -20.01 11.83 -24.83
CA SER A 599 -19.19 10.74 -25.38
C SER A 599 -20.01 9.48 -25.68
N LYS A 600 -21.20 9.36 -25.06
CA LYS A 600 -22.16 8.29 -25.33
C LYS A 600 -23.11 8.69 -26.47
N LYS A 601 -23.54 7.72 -27.27
CA LYS A 601 -24.55 7.91 -28.31
C LYS A 601 -25.70 6.93 -28.07
N PRO A 602 -26.90 7.40 -27.68
CA PRO A 602 -27.26 8.81 -27.43
C PRO A 602 -26.53 9.40 -26.20
N PRO A 603 -26.42 10.75 -26.09
CA PRO A 603 -25.87 11.41 -24.90
C PRO A 603 -26.55 10.89 -23.65
N LYS A 604 -25.75 10.45 -22.67
CA LYS A 604 -26.29 9.90 -21.43
C LYS A 604 -26.51 11.03 -20.43
N GLU A 605 -27.72 11.17 -19.91
CA GLU A 605 -27.97 12.07 -18.79
C GLU A 605 -27.24 11.56 -17.54
N ILE A 606 -26.39 12.42 -16.97
CA ILE A 606 -25.61 12.12 -15.78
C ILE A 606 -26.15 12.89 -14.58
N LEU A 607 -26.39 14.19 -14.75
CA LEU A 607 -27.08 15.03 -13.77
C LEU A 607 -28.35 15.61 -14.42
N PRO A 608 -29.55 15.23 -13.94
CA PRO A 608 -30.80 15.80 -14.46
C PRO A 608 -30.89 17.28 -14.07
N PRO A 609 -31.66 18.11 -14.80
CA PRO A 609 -31.82 19.54 -14.49
C PRO A 609 -32.23 19.81 -13.03
N THR A 610 -33.03 18.89 -12.48
CA THR A 610 -33.57 18.96 -11.13
C THR A 610 -33.52 17.58 -10.47
N ARG A 611 -33.26 17.54 -9.17
CA ARG A 611 -33.20 16.28 -8.39
C ARG A 611 -33.70 16.49 -6.97
N LEU A 612 -34.46 15.51 -6.47
CA LEU A 612 -34.90 15.45 -5.08
C LEU A 612 -33.80 14.87 -4.18
N PHE A 613 -33.59 15.50 -3.02
CA PHE A 613 -32.71 15.03 -1.96
C PHE A 613 -33.47 14.90 -0.64
N GLU A 614 -33.26 13.79 0.05
CA GLU A 614 -33.80 13.57 1.39
C GLU A 614 -32.94 14.30 2.43
N VAL A 615 -33.55 15.16 3.23
CA VAL A 615 -32.92 15.96 4.29
C VAL A 615 -33.68 15.82 5.61
N GLU A 616 -33.04 16.14 6.73
CA GLU A 616 -33.70 16.11 8.04
C GLU A 616 -34.82 17.14 8.14
N ASN A 617 -35.92 16.75 8.79
CA ASN A 617 -37.08 17.61 8.96
C ASN A 617 -37.03 18.32 10.31
N ILE A 618 -36.07 19.24 10.46
CA ILE A 618 -35.79 19.94 11.73
C ILE A 618 -36.97 20.79 12.21
N GLU A 619 -37.77 21.31 11.27
CA GLU A 619 -38.92 22.19 11.55
C GLU A 619 -40.22 21.43 11.82
N GLU A 620 -40.17 20.10 11.88
CA GLU A 620 -41.35 19.24 12.06
C GLU A 620 -42.47 19.54 11.03
N TYR A 621 -42.09 19.84 9.78
CA TYR A 621 -43.04 20.10 8.70
C TYR A 621 -43.88 18.85 8.39
N VAL A 622 -45.19 19.03 8.31
CA VAL A 622 -46.12 17.96 7.95
C VAL A 622 -46.48 18.06 6.48
N GLU A 623 -46.13 17.02 5.71
CA GLU A 623 -46.51 16.95 4.29
C GLU A 623 -48.04 17.03 4.13
N PRO A 624 -48.55 17.74 3.10
CA PRO A 624 -49.98 17.86 2.86
C PRO A 624 -50.64 16.47 2.79
N GLY A 625 -51.66 16.24 3.62
CA GLY A 625 -52.36 14.95 3.72
C GLY A 625 -51.72 13.91 4.66
N LYS A 626 -50.75 14.30 5.48
CA LYS A 626 -50.20 13.48 6.58
C LYS A 626 -50.56 14.11 7.93
N GLU A 627 -50.67 13.28 8.97
CA GLU A 627 -51.04 13.73 10.33
C GLU A 627 -49.82 14.00 11.23
N LYS A 628 -48.65 13.44 10.87
CA LYS A 628 -47.41 13.59 11.66
C LYS A 628 -46.23 13.91 10.75
N PRO A 629 -45.28 14.73 11.24
CA PRO A 629 -44.07 15.03 10.50
C PRO A 629 -43.20 13.77 10.41
N LYS A 630 -42.67 13.50 9.22
CA LYS A 630 -41.61 12.49 9.06
C LYS A 630 -40.32 13.06 9.62
N LYS A 631 -39.41 12.19 10.07
CA LYS A 631 -38.05 12.58 10.46
C LYS A 631 -37.24 13.22 9.33
N LYS A 632 -37.65 12.98 8.08
CA LYS A 632 -36.98 13.46 6.88
C LYS A 632 -38.00 13.92 5.84
N ARG A 633 -37.62 14.90 5.04
CA ARG A 633 -38.41 15.44 3.91
C ARG A 633 -37.54 15.54 2.67
N ASN A 634 -38.18 15.61 1.50
CA ASN A 634 -37.47 15.87 0.26
C ASN A 634 -37.36 17.37 0.01
N ILE A 635 -36.21 17.80 -0.49
CA ILE A 635 -36.01 19.12 -1.09
C ILE A 635 -35.63 18.98 -2.55
N GLU A 636 -36.06 19.92 -3.35
CA GLU A 636 -35.77 19.96 -4.78
C GLU A 636 -34.59 20.91 -5.06
N ILE A 637 -33.51 20.40 -5.65
CA ILE A 637 -32.37 21.23 -6.06
C ILE A 637 -32.33 21.32 -7.57
N ARG A 638 -32.47 22.54 -8.08
CA ARG A 638 -32.29 22.90 -9.50
C ARG A 638 -30.85 23.32 -9.77
N GLY A 639 -30.28 22.83 -10.87
CA GLY A 639 -28.91 23.16 -11.24
C GLY A 639 -28.77 24.46 -12.05
N LEU A 640 -27.57 25.06 -11.95
CA LEU A 640 -27.18 26.31 -12.60
C LEU A 640 -26.51 26.12 -13.98
N GLY A 641 -26.13 24.89 -14.31
CA GLY A 641 -25.52 24.53 -15.59
C GLY A 641 -24.11 25.09 -15.81
N ILE A 642 -23.36 25.40 -14.74
CA ILE A 642 -21.98 25.87 -14.85
C ILE A 642 -21.15 24.74 -15.50
N PRO A 643 -20.31 25.00 -16.51
CA PRO A 643 -19.50 23.96 -17.13
C PRO A 643 -18.47 23.36 -16.15
N PRO A 644 -18.38 22.03 -16.03
CA PRO A 644 -17.39 21.38 -15.19
C PRO A 644 -15.99 21.46 -15.79
N THR A 645 -15.01 21.36 -14.90
CA THR A 645 -13.61 21.72 -15.19
C THR A 645 -12.69 20.51 -15.03
N SER A 646 -13.15 19.57 -14.20
CA SER A 646 -12.58 18.25 -14.00
C SER A 646 -13.70 17.28 -13.58
N PHE A 647 -13.38 15.99 -13.59
CA PHE A 647 -14.32 14.91 -13.31
C PHE A 647 -13.75 13.96 -12.25
N THR A 648 -14.63 13.35 -11.46
CA THR A 648 -14.27 12.28 -10.52
C THR A 648 -13.85 11.02 -11.28
N ALA A 649 -13.21 10.07 -10.57
CA ALA A 649 -12.88 8.76 -11.16
C ALA A 649 -14.12 7.99 -11.67
N SER A 650 -15.29 8.26 -11.09
CA SER A 650 -16.58 7.73 -11.52
C SER A 650 -17.21 8.49 -12.71
N GLY A 651 -16.56 9.54 -13.23
CA GLY A 651 -17.01 10.32 -14.38
C GLY A 651 -18.04 11.42 -14.08
N LEU A 652 -18.31 11.72 -12.80
CA LEU A 652 -19.19 12.83 -12.41
C LEU A 652 -18.43 14.15 -12.41
N PRO A 653 -19.08 15.30 -12.69
CA PRO A 653 -18.49 16.62 -12.45
C PRO A 653 -17.86 16.72 -11.06
N ALA A 654 -16.59 17.11 -10.96
CA ALA A 654 -15.92 17.23 -9.66
C ALA A 654 -16.30 18.57 -8.99
N ALA A 655 -16.72 18.51 -7.73
CA ALA A 655 -16.95 19.68 -6.87
C ALA A 655 -15.88 19.78 -5.77
N SER A 656 -14.61 19.50 -6.12
CA SER A 656 -13.49 19.55 -5.17
C SER A 656 -13.08 20.98 -4.85
N ALA A 657 -12.26 21.15 -3.81
CA ALA A 657 -11.73 22.45 -3.40
C ALA A 657 -10.99 23.16 -4.56
N GLU A 658 -10.20 22.43 -5.35
CA GLU A 658 -9.47 22.96 -6.50
C GLU A 658 -10.41 23.47 -7.60
N VAL A 659 -11.50 22.73 -7.88
CA VAL A 659 -12.51 23.16 -8.85
C VAL A 659 -13.22 24.41 -8.37
N LEU A 660 -13.64 24.44 -7.10
CA LEU A 660 -14.29 25.61 -6.51
C LEU A 660 -13.37 26.84 -6.56
N LYS A 661 -12.08 26.67 -6.24
CA LYS A 661 -11.08 27.74 -6.33
C LYS A 661 -10.91 28.25 -7.77
N GLU A 662 -10.84 27.37 -8.75
CA GLU A 662 -10.69 27.75 -10.16
C GLU A 662 -11.96 28.44 -10.71
N LEU A 663 -13.14 27.99 -10.29
CA LEU A 663 -14.42 28.61 -10.66
C LEU A 663 -14.58 29.99 -10.00
N ALA A 664 -14.19 30.15 -8.74
CA ALA A 664 -14.30 31.39 -7.97
C ALA A 664 -13.27 32.45 -8.38
N GLY A 665 -12.03 32.04 -8.64
CA GLY A 665 -10.89 32.94 -8.74
C GLY A 665 -10.49 33.50 -7.37
N ASN A 666 -10.08 34.77 -7.34
CA ASN A 666 -9.81 35.53 -6.13
C ASN A 666 -10.70 36.81 -6.10
N PRO A 667 -11.97 36.68 -5.71
CA PRO A 667 -12.91 37.81 -5.69
C PRO A 667 -12.56 38.88 -4.66
N ASP A 668 -11.72 38.56 -3.68
CA ASP A 668 -11.31 39.46 -2.58
C ASP A 668 -10.03 40.26 -2.93
N ALA A 669 -9.43 40.02 -4.09
CA ALA A 669 -8.28 40.79 -4.56
C ALA A 669 -8.65 42.26 -4.83
N ASN A 670 -7.65 43.14 -4.83
CA ASN A 670 -7.81 44.53 -5.23
C ASN A 670 -6.92 44.82 -6.46
N PRO A 671 -7.50 44.99 -7.68
CA PRO A 671 -8.91 44.80 -8.02
C PRO A 671 -9.34 43.32 -8.01
N PRO A 672 -10.66 43.01 -7.90
CA PRO A 672 -11.17 41.65 -7.87
C PRO A 672 -10.76 40.83 -9.10
N LYS A 673 -10.37 39.57 -8.89
CA LYS A 673 -10.00 38.63 -9.97
C LYS A 673 -10.97 37.47 -10.01
N TYR A 674 -12.06 37.60 -10.75
CA TYR A 674 -13.07 36.55 -10.82
C TYR A 674 -12.65 35.35 -11.68
N GLY A 675 -13.11 34.17 -11.30
CA GLY A 675 -12.85 32.90 -12.01
C GLY A 675 -13.87 32.61 -13.11
N ARG A 676 -13.87 31.37 -13.61
CA ARG A 676 -14.72 30.98 -14.76
C ARG A 676 -16.22 31.12 -14.50
N ALA A 677 -16.67 30.99 -13.25
CA ALA A 677 -18.08 31.11 -12.93
C ALA A 677 -18.64 32.49 -13.31
N PHE A 678 -17.83 33.55 -13.22
CA PHE A 678 -18.22 34.91 -13.58
C PHE A 678 -18.69 35.05 -15.03
N HIS A 679 -18.08 34.31 -15.95
CA HIS A 679 -18.38 34.39 -17.37
C HIS A 679 -19.62 33.56 -17.76
N HIS A 680 -20.08 32.67 -16.88
CA HIS A 680 -21.30 31.88 -17.08
C HIS A 680 -22.55 32.75 -16.98
N PHE A 681 -22.55 33.70 -16.06
CA PHE A 681 -23.69 34.59 -15.83
C PHE A 681 -23.69 35.76 -16.81
N LYS A 682 -24.88 36.06 -17.36
CA LYS A 682 -25.10 37.22 -18.23
C LYS A 682 -24.93 38.53 -17.45
N ASP A 683 -25.56 38.59 -16.28
CA ASP A 683 -25.38 39.68 -15.33
C ASP A 683 -24.02 39.54 -14.61
N LYS A 684 -23.25 40.62 -14.61
CA LYS A 684 -21.92 40.68 -14.00
C LYS A 684 -21.98 40.80 -12.49
N GLU A 685 -23.01 41.40 -11.93
CA GLU A 685 -23.19 41.43 -10.47
C GLU A 685 -23.49 40.03 -9.94
N GLU A 686 -24.34 39.27 -10.64
CA GLU A 686 -24.59 37.87 -10.34
C GLU A 686 -23.34 37.01 -10.52
N GLY A 687 -22.59 37.20 -11.62
CA GLY A 687 -21.31 36.52 -11.82
C GLY A 687 -20.31 36.77 -10.69
N ALA A 688 -20.25 38.00 -10.18
CA ALA A 688 -19.42 38.37 -9.04
C ALA A 688 -19.92 37.74 -7.73
N ALA A 689 -21.24 37.71 -7.51
CA ALA A 689 -21.87 37.06 -6.35
C ALA A 689 -21.61 35.55 -6.33
N ALA A 690 -21.75 34.88 -7.47
CA ALA A 690 -21.44 33.46 -7.63
C ALA A 690 -19.96 33.17 -7.32
N CYS A 691 -19.03 34.00 -7.81
CA CYS A 691 -17.61 33.83 -7.49
C CYS A 691 -17.32 33.98 -5.98
N ARG A 692 -17.98 34.94 -5.29
CA ARG A 692 -17.87 35.09 -3.83
C ARG A 692 -18.44 33.88 -3.08
N ALA A 693 -19.60 33.37 -3.49
CA ALA A 693 -20.20 32.17 -2.88
C ALA A 693 -19.35 30.91 -3.11
N LEU A 694 -18.78 30.74 -4.29
CA LEU A 694 -17.87 29.62 -4.59
C LEU A 694 -16.55 29.71 -3.81
N LYS A 695 -16.04 30.94 -3.60
CA LYS A 695 -14.90 31.18 -2.70
C LYS A 695 -15.24 30.82 -1.25
N ALA A 696 -16.44 31.17 -0.77
CA ALA A 696 -16.93 30.78 0.54
C ALA A 696 -17.04 29.24 0.68
N LEU A 697 -17.60 28.54 -0.32
CA LEU A 697 -17.65 27.07 -0.36
C LEU A 697 -16.26 26.42 -0.32
N PHE A 698 -15.29 27.00 -1.04
CA PHE A 698 -13.89 26.57 -0.99
C PHE A 698 -13.31 26.75 0.42
N ASP A 699 -13.51 27.92 1.02
CA ASP A 699 -13.01 28.23 2.36
C ASP A 699 -13.64 27.33 3.43
N ILE A 700 -14.95 27.06 3.36
CA ILE A 700 -15.65 26.09 4.24
C ILE A 700 -14.99 24.71 4.15
N SER A 701 -14.63 24.26 2.95
CA SER A 701 -13.95 22.97 2.75
C SER A 701 -12.59 22.95 3.44
N SER A 702 -11.84 24.06 3.37
CA SER A 702 -10.58 24.22 4.09
C SER A 702 -10.79 24.26 5.61
N MET A 703 -11.80 24.95 6.11
CA MET A 703 -12.11 25.03 7.56
C MET A 703 -12.51 23.68 8.13
N ASN A 704 -13.33 22.90 7.42
CA ASN A 704 -13.68 21.54 7.83
C ASN A 704 -12.45 20.63 7.88
N THR A 705 -11.50 20.83 6.97
CA THR A 705 -10.22 20.12 7.01
C THR A 705 -9.45 20.51 8.30
N MET A 706 -9.40 21.79 8.64
CA MET A 706 -8.78 22.26 9.90
C MET A 706 -9.45 21.67 11.15
N LEU A 707 -10.78 21.71 11.22
CA LEU A 707 -11.56 21.19 12.34
C LEU A 707 -11.39 19.68 12.50
N ASN A 708 -11.73 18.90 11.46
CA ASN A 708 -11.85 17.46 11.57
C ASN A 708 -10.52 16.71 11.57
N ASN A 709 -9.47 17.27 10.95
CA ASN A 709 -8.19 16.58 10.83
C ASN A 709 -7.15 17.05 11.86
N PHE A 710 -7.37 18.20 12.51
CA PHE A 710 -6.36 18.82 13.38
C PHE A 710 -6.95 19.29 14.71
N ILE A 711 -7.92 20.22 14.72
CA ILE A 711 -8.40 20.83 15.97
C ILE A 711 -9.12 19.81 16.87
N LEU A 712 -10.13 19.11 16.34
CA LEU A 712 -10.90 18.13 17.11
C LEU A 712 -10.04 16.92 17.52
N PRO A 713 -9.25 16.30 16.63
CA PRO A 713 -8.41 15.17 17.02
C PRO A 713 -7.37 15.49 18.09
N LEU A 714 -6.81 16.71 18.11
CA LEU A 714 -5.85 17.11 19.15
C LEU A 714 -6.50 17.22 20.53
N GLN A 715 -7.78 17.62 20.59
CA GLN A 715 -8.54 17.67 21.83
C GLN A 715 -9.00 16.26 22.27
N GLU A 716 -9.53 15.47 21.33
CA GLU A 716 -10.09 14.14 21.61
C GLU A 716 -9.03 13.10 22.00
N LEU A 717 -7.80 13.24 21.47
CA LEU A 717 -6.70 12.29 21.68
C LEU A 717 -5.68 12.73 22.73
N ALA A 718 -5.87 13.90 23.35
CA ALA A 718 -5.01 14.33 24.45
C ALA A 718 -5.26 13.48 25.71
N ASP A 719 -4.19 13.10 26.40
CA ASP A 719 -4.26 12.41 27.68
C ASP A 719 -4.63 13.38 28.83
N SER A 720 -4.70 12.84 30.05
CA SER A 720 -4.99 13.64 31.25
C SER A 720 -3.95 14.72 31.57
N ASN A 721 -2.76 14.64 30.99
CA ASN A 721 -1.68 15.63 31.14
C ASN A 721 -1.62 16.58 29.94
N SER A 722 -2.68 16.63 29.13
CA SER A 722 -2.75 17.41 27.89
C SER A 722 -1.64 17.05 26.91
N ARG A 723 -1.28 15.77 26.79
CA ARG A 723 -0.28 15.28 25.84
C ARG A 723 -0.91 14.43 24.74
N VAL A 724 -0.46 14.64 23.52
CA VAL A 724 -0.90 13.92 22.34
C VAL A 724 0.17 12.92 21.91
N HIS A 725 -0.21 11.65 21.80
CA HIS A 725 0.68 10.52 21.54
C HIS A 725 0.49 9.96 20.13
N CYS A 726 1.10 10.59 19.12
CA CYS A 726 0.99 10.08 17.75
C CYS A 726 1.77 8.77 17.58
N SER A 727 1.24 7.81 16.82
CA SER A 727 1.98 6.61 16.45
C SER A 727 2.88 6.87 15.24
N LEU A 728 4.18 6.67 15.40
CA LEU A 728 5.23 6.79 14.39
C LEU A 728 5.46 5.44 13.70
N ASN A 729 5.59 5.46 12.37
CA ASN A 729 5.65 4.24 11.58
C ASN A 729 6.70 4.31 10.49
N LEU A 730 7.48 3.24 10.38
CA LEU A 730 8.43 2.95 9.31
C LEU A 730 7.74 2.50 8.00
N ASN A 731 6.56 3.04 7.71
CA ASN A 731 5.65 2.44 6.74
C ASN A 731 5.92 2.80 5.27
N THR A 732 6.77 3.79 5.01
CA THR A 732 6.98 4.36 3.69
C THR A 732 8.08 3.64 2.91
N ASP A 733 7.94 3.56 1.58
CA ASP A 733 8.92 2.91 0.70
C ASP A 733 10.32 3.54 0.75
N THR A 734 10.39 4.84 1.09
CA THR A 734 11.65 5.59 1.20
C THR A 734 12.25 5.52 2.59
N GLY A 735 11.54 4.94 3.57
CA GLY A 735 11.99 4.84 4.95
C GLY A 735 11.78 6.10 5.79
N ARG A 736 11.10 7.14 5.26
CA ARG A 736 10.59 8.27 6.06
C ARG A 736 9.55 7.79 7.08
N LEU A 737 9.50 8.44 8.24
CA LEU A 737 8.45 8.21 9.21
C LEU A 737 7.10 8.72 8.70
N SER A 738 6.05 8.06 9.16
CA SER A 738 4.66 8.48 8.98
C SER A 738 3.99 8.46 10.35
N SER A 739 3.13 9.45 10.62
CA SER A 739 2.42 9.55 11.88
C SER A 739 0.92 9.31 11.70
N ARG A 740 0.27 8.75 12.72
CA ARG A 740 -1.18 8.61 12.79
C ARG A 740 -1.67 8.77 14.23
N LYS A 741 -2.95 9.12 14.38
CA LYS A 741 -3.65 9.26 15.67
C LYS A 741 -2.97 10.24 16.66
N PRO A 742 -2.88 11.54 16.32
CA PRO A 742 -3.21 12.19 15.06
C PRO A 742 -2.02 12.20 14.09
N ASN A 743 -2.25 12.66 12.86
CA ASN A 743 -1.19 12.75 11.85
C ASN A 743 -0.43 14.08 11.97
N LEU A 744 0.61 14.11 12.82
CA LEU A 744 1.48 15.27 13.03
C LEU A 744 2.40 15.60 11.84
N GLN A 745 2.64 14.66 10.92
CA GLN A 745 3.41 14.90 9.70
C GLN A 745 2.66 15.76 8.68
N ASN A 746 1.34 15.88 8.77
CA ASN A 746 0.53 16.59 7.78
C ASN A 746 -0.01 17.95 8.27
N GLN A 747 0.63 18.56 9.26
CA GLN A 747 0.22 19.85 9.79
C GLN A 747 0.24 20.94 8.70
N PRO A 748 -0.78 21.81 8.63
CA PRO A 748 -0.91 22.80 7.56
C PRO A 748 0.31 23.72 7.53
N ALA A 749 0.85 24.05 6.36
CA ALA A 749 1.97 25.01 6.27
C ALA A 749 1.60 26.35 6.92
N LEU A 750 2.59 27.07 7.50
CA LEU A 750 2.35 28.31 8.26
C LEU A 750 1.50 29.35 7.50
N ASP A 751 1.71 29.49 6.19
CA ASP A 751 0.96 30.41 5.32
C ASP A 751 -0.49 29.97 5.04
N LYS A 752 -0.80 28.70 5.30
CA LYS A 752 -2.12 28.07 5.12
C LYS A 752 -2.81 27.78 6.44
N ASP A 753 -2.11 27.93 7.56
CA ASP A 753 -2.61 27.65 8.89
C ASP A 753 -3.49 28.81 9.38
N ARG A 754 -4.75 28.80 8.92
CA ARG A 754 -5.74 29.86 9.20
C ARG A 754 -5.93 30.14 10.69
N TYR A 755 -5.82 29.10 11.51
CA TYR A 755 -6.11 29.18 12.94
C TYR A 755 -4.86 29.00 13.81
N LYS A 756 -3.66 29.04 13.20
CA LYS A 756 -2.38 28.85 13.89
C LYS A 756 -2.42 27.64 14.83
N ILE A 757 -2.80 26.49 14.30
CA ILE A 757 -2.95 25.26 15.08
C ILE A 757 -1.63 24.87 15.75
N ARG A 758 -0.48 25.20 15.14
CA ARG A 758 0.83 24.96 15.76
C ARG A 758 1.05 25.70 17.08
N ASP A 759 0.38 26.84 17.32
CA ASP A 759 0.48 27.56 18.60
C ASP A 759 -0.13 26.76 19.76
N ALA A 760 -0.98 25.77 19.45
CA ALA A 760 -1.50 24.85 20.47
C ALA A 760 -0.41 23.95 21.04
N PHE A 761 0.67 23.66 20.31
CA PHE A 761 1.73 22.79 20.80
C PHE A 761 2.73 23.62 21.60
N ILE A 762 2.69 23.48 22.92
CA ILE A 762 3.46 24.31 23.85
C ILE A 762 4.33 23.47 24.78
N ALA A 763 5.41 24.05 25.28
CA ALA A 763 6.14 23.48 26.42
C ALA A 763 5.30 23.61 27.71
N PRO A 764 5.32 22.61 28.60
CA PRO A 764 4.79 22.75 29.95
C PRO A 764 5.51 23.86 30.75
N PRO A 765 4.90 24.40 31.82
CA PRO A 765 5.53 25.39 32.69
C PRO A 765 6.92 24.96 33.20
N GLY A 766 7.90 25.86 33.13
CA GLY A 766 9.29 25.60 33.53
C GLY A 766 10.13 24.86 32.46
N LYS A 767 9.55 24.57 31.29
CA LYS A 767 10.25 23.94 30.16
C LYS A 767 10.22 24.81 28.91
N LYS A 768 11.07 24.46 27.94
CA LYS A 768 11.08 25.02 26.59
C LYS A 768 11.06 23.92 25.54
N LEU A 769 10.65 24.28 24.33
CA LEU A 769 10.85 23.47 23.13
C LEU A 769 12.12 23.94 22.41
N ILE A 770 12.94 22.99 21.95
CA ILE A 770 13.89 23.24 20.86
C ILE A 770 13.33 22.59 19.62
N VAL A 771 13.15 23.40 18.58
CA VAL A 771 12.68 22.96 17.27
C VAL A 771 13.84 23.11 16.31
N ALA A 772 14.41 21.99 15.87
CA ALA A 772 15.59 21.95 15.02
C ALA A 772 15.27 21.29 13.68
N ASP A 773 15.49 22.00 12.57
CA ASP A 773 15.13 21.57 11.21
C ASP A 773 16.33 21.64 10.26
N TYR A 774 16.50 20.61 9.43
CA TYR A 774 17.55 20.65 8.41
C TYR A 774 17.20 21.60 7.26
N SER A 775 18.11 22.53 6.99
CA SER A 775 17.96 23.46 5.88
C SER A 775 18.20 22.78 4.53
N GLN A 776 17.12 22.51 3.79
CA GLN A 776 17.14 21.96 2.42
C GLN A 776 17.89 20.63 2.30
N LEU A 777 17.67 19.72 3.26
CA LEU A 777 18.36 18.44 3.39
C LEU A 777 18.47 17.66 2.08
N GLU A 778 17.36 17.48 1.36
CA GLU A 778 17.34 16.70 0.11
C GLU A 778 18.24 17.28 -0.98
N LEU A 779 18.39 18.61 -1.07
CA LEU A 779 19.26 19.24 -2.07
C LEU A 779 20.73 19.14 -1.70
N ARG A 780 21.05 19.21 -0.40
CA ARG A 780 22.40 18.97 0.11
C ARG A 780 22.82 17.52 -0.14
N LEU A 781 21.91 16.58 0.11
CA LEU A 781 22.13 15.17 -0.19
C LEU A 781 22.26 14.91 -1.70
N LEU A 782 21.47 15.57 -2.54
CA LEU A 782 21.66 15.50 -3.99
C LEU A 782 23.07 15.99 -4.39
N ALA A 783 23.55 17.11 -3.83
CA ALA A 783 24.90 17.62 -4.09
C ALA A 783 25.98 16.62 -3.66
N HIS A 784 25.85 16.03 -2.47
CA HIS A 784 26.78 15.02 -1.97
C HIS A 784 26.76 13.73 -2.80
N ILE A 785 25.59 13.15 -3.06
CA ILE A 785 25.45 11.87 -3.78
C ILE A 785 25.98 11.99 -5.22
N THR A 786 25.74 13.13 -5.86
CA THR A 786 26.15 13.37 -7.25
C THR A 786 27.55 13.94 -7.38
N GLN A 787 28.17 14.39 -6.27
CA GLN A 787 29.41 15.16 -6.26
C GLN A 787 29.37 16.37 -7.22
N CYS A 788 28.19 16.98 -7.36
CA CYS A 788 27.97 18.10 -8.29
C CYS A 788 28.70 19.35 -7.80
N LYS A 789 29.77 19.73 -8.50
CA LYS A 789 30.66 20.84 -8.10
C LYS A 789 29.91 22.15 -7.94
N ALA A 790 29.07 22.51 -8.91
CA ALA A 790 28.30 23.76 -8.87
C ALA A 790 27.36 23.83 -7.66
N MET A 791 26.74 22.70 -7.27
CA MET A 791 25.88 22.66 -6.07
C MET A 791 26.70 22.71 -4.78
N ILE A 792 27.81 21.97 -4.70
CA ILE A 792 28.69 21.96 -3.53
C ILE A 792 29.24 23.36 -3.27
N GLU A 793 29.77 24.02 -4.30
CA GLU A 793 30.30 25.38 -4.18
C GLU A 793 29.19 26.40 -3.86
N ALA A 794 27.98 26.23 -4.40
CA ALA A 794 26.85 27.08 -4.03
C ALA A 794 26.46 26.93 -2.55
N PHE A 795 26.49 25.72 -1.99
CA PHE A 795 26.23 25.51 -0.56
C PHE A 795 27.37 26.02 0.33
N LYS A 796 28.63 25.86 -0.09
CA LYS A 796 29.80 26.41 0.63
C LYS A 796 29.81 27.93 0.64
N ALA A 797 29.36 28.56 -0.44
CA ALA A 797 29.23 30.01 -0.53
C ALA A 797 28.16 30.57 0.41
N GLY A 798 27.24 29.73 0.90
CA GLY A 798 26.15 30.11 1.79
C GLY A 798 24.99 30.82 1.08
N GLY A 799 24.04 31.29 1.89
CA GLY A 799 22.88 32.05 1.46
C GLY A 799 21.81 31.27 0.69
N ASP A 800 20.93 31.98 -0.05
CA ASP A 800 19.73 31.36 -0.61
C ASP A 800 20.00 30.64 -1.94
N PHE A 801 20.15 29.32 -1.85
CA PHE A 801 20.37 28.42 -2.99
C PHE A 801 19.35 28.61 -4.13
N HIS A 802 18.08 28.89 -3.80
CA HIS A 802 17.04 29.10 -4.80
C HIS A 802 17.19 30.43 -5.53
N SER A 803 17.61 31.50 -4.85
CA SER A 803 17.93 32.79 -5.49
C SER A 803 19.09 32.66 -6.46
N ARG A 804 20.15 31.93 -6.10
CA ARG A 804 21.27 31.60 -7.01
C ARG A 804 20.79 30.86 -8.26
N THR A 805 19.88 29.92 -8.08
CA THR A 805 19.27 29.19 -9.20
C THR A 805 18.44 30.13 -10.08
N ALA A 806 17.61 31.01 -9.49
CA ALA A 806 16.79 31.97 -10.24
C ALA A 806 17.63 32.94 -11.08
N MET A 807 18.75 33.42 -10.52
CA MET A 807 19.71 34.25 -11.25
C MET A 807 20.26 33.55 -12.50
N GLY A 808 20.56 32.24 -12.41
CA GLY A 808 20.97 31.44 -13.56
C GLY A 808 19.84 31.14 -14.56
N MET A 809 18.59 31.05 -14.08
CA MET A 809 17.43 30.77 -14.93
C MET A 809 17.02 31.97 -15.80
N TYR A 810 17.03 33.18 -15.24
CA TYR A 810 16.43 34.36 -15.86
C TYR A 810 17.45 35.46 -16.12
N ASP A 811 17.72 35.76 -17.41
CA ASP A 811 18.76 36.73 -17.79
C ASP A 811 18.47 38.15 -17.29
N TYR A 812 17.20 38.54 -17.14
CA TYR A 812 16.84 39.85 -16.58
C TYR A 812 17.07 39.92 -15.06
N VAL A 813 16.99 38.80 -14.34
CA VAL A 813 17.34 38.73 -12.92
C VAL A 813 18.84 38.90 -12.75
N ALA A 814 19.65 38.20 -13.56
CA ALA A 814 21.10 38.37 -13.56
C ALA A 814 21.51 39.84 -13.81
N LYS A 815 20.95 40.47 -14.84
CA LYS A 815 21.22 41.90 -15.14
C LYS A 815 20.85 42.83 -13.99
N ALA A 816 19.74 42.57 -13.29
CA ALA A 816 19.33 43.39 -12.15
C ALA A 816 20.27 43.25 -10.94
N ILE A 817 20.87 42.07 -10.75
CA ILE A 817 21.92 41.84 -9.74
C ILE A 817 23.20 42.56 -10.15
N ASP A 818 23.64 42.41 -11.40
CA ASP A 818 24.85 43.07 -11.93
C ASP A 818 24.76 44.60 -11.88
N ALA A 819 23.56 45.15 -12.11
CA ALA A 819 23.28 46.58 -12.01
C ALA A 819 23.13 47.10 -10.57
N GLY A 820 23.22 46.22 -9.56
CA GLY A 820 23.04 46.58 -8.15
C GLY A 820 21.60 46.94 -7.75
N GLU A 821 20.61 46.67 -8.62
CA GLU A 821 19.20 46.95 -8.33
C GLU A 821 18.55 45.90 -7.42
N ALA A 822 19.21 44.76 -7.26
CA ALA A 822 18.86 43.71 -6.30
C ALA A 822 20.15 43.10 -5.75
N LEU A 823 20.07 42.54 -4.55
CA LEU A 823 21.18 41.83 -3.92
C LEU A 823 20.87 40.34 -3.86
N LEU A 824 21.86 39.50 -4.15
CA LEU A 824 21.69 38.06 -4.00
C LEU A 824 21.57 37.68 -2.52
N GLU A 825 22.43 38.26 -1.69
CA GLU A 825 22.58 38.00 -0.26
C GLU A 825 22.93 39.30 0.48
N TRP A 826 22.61 39.34 1.77
CA TRP A 826 22.96 40.45 2.65
C TRP A 826 23.21 39.95 4.07
N ASP A 827 24.25 40.49 4.69
CA ASP A 827 24.57 40.25 6.09
C ASP A 827 23.79 41.22 6.96
N ASN A 828 22.74 40.73 7.62
CA ASN A 828 21.86 41.54 8.45
C ASN A 828 22.56 42.16 9.66
N SER A 829 23.74 41.67 10.07
CA SER A 829 24.54 42.32 11.12
C SER A 829 25.02 43.72 10.70
N LYS A 830 25.07 44.00 9.39
CA LYS A 830 25.45 45.28 8.80
C LYS A 830 24.28 46.26 8.66
N GLY A 831 23.12 45.96 9.23
CA GLY A 831 21.91 46.78 9.16
C GLY A 831 21.00 46.41 7.98
N LYS A 832 20.18 47.36 7.51
CA LYS A 832 19.24 47.14 6.41
C LYS A 832 19.96 47.08 5.06
N PRO A 833 19.55 46.21 4.13
CA PRO A 833 20.19 46.09 2.83
C PRO A 833 20.01 47.36 1.99
N PRO A 834 21.04 47.81 1.24
CA PRO A 834 20.99 49.02 0.41
C PRO A 834 20.12 48.86 -0.84
N ALA A 835 19.80 47.62 -1.23
CA ALA A 835 18.89 47.28 -2.31
C ALA A 835 18.09 46.02 -1.91
N PRO A 836 16.88 45.79 -2.45
CA PRO A 836 16.07 44.62 -2.09
C PRO A 836 16.80 43.32 -2.43
N LEU A 837 16.59 42.27 -1.63
CA LEU A 837 17.15 40.96 -1.97
C LEU A 837 16.42 40.38 -3.19
N LEU A 838 17.08 39.49 -3.93
CA LEU A 838 16.49 38.78 -5.06
C LEU A 838 15.19 38.10 -4.66
N LYS A 839 15.17 37.45 -3.49
CA LYS A 839 13.97 36.80 -2.95
C LYS A 839 12.79 37.76 -2.72
N ASP A 840 13.07 39.05 -2.51
CA ASP A 840 12.05 40.08 -2.23
C ASP A 840 11.59 40.75 -3.54
N LYS A 841 12.51 41.12 -4.44
CA LYS A 841 12.18 41.76 -5.73
C LYS A 841 11.66 40.77 -6.78
N PHE A 842 12.25 39.57 -6.83
CA PHE A 842 12.00 38.51 -7.81
C PHE A 842 11.46 37.24 -7.13
N GLY A 843 10.48 37.42 -6.25
CA GLY A 843 9.92 36.33 -5.45
C GLY A 843 9.27 35.21 -6.28
N THR A 844 8.68 35.55 -7.43
CA THR A 844 8.04 34.59 -8.35
C THR A 844 9.08 33.71 -9.04
N GLU A 845 10.16 34.31 -9.50
CA GLU A 845 11.31 33.67 -10.15
C GLU A 845 12.03 32.75 -9.16
N ARG A 846 12.25 33.22 -7.93
CA ARG A 846 12.79 32.43 -6.82
C ARG A 846 11.88 31.25 -6.49
N LYS A 847 10.55 31.44 -6.50
CA LYS A 847 9.58 30.36 -6.29
C LYS A 847 9.64 29.32 -7.41
N ASN A 848 9.73 29.75 -8.67
CA ASN A 848 9.88 28.84 -9.80
C ASN A 848 11.20 28.06 -9.72
N ALA A 849 12.31 28.73 -9.35
CA ALA A 849 13.59 28.08 -9.12
C ALA A 849 13.57 27.07 -7.97
N LYS A 850 12.84 27.38 -6.88
CA LYS A 850 12.57 26.43 -5.79
C LYS A 850 11.82 25.20 -6.31
N ILE A 851 10.73 25.40 -7.05
CA ILE A 851 9.95 24.30 -7.66
C ILE A 851 10.83 23.44 -8.57
N LEU A 852 11.67 24.06 -9.41
CA LEU A 852 12.59 23.36 -10.30
C LEU A 852 13.57 22.47 -9.53
N ASN A 853 14.27 23.04 -8.54
CA ASN A 853 15.27 22.32 -7.75
C ASN A 853 14.69 21.07 -7.08
N PHE A 854 13.53 21.18 -6.44
CA PHE A 854 12.87 20.01 -5.84
C PHE A 854 12.31 19.05 -6.90
N SER A 855 11.79 19.56 -8.02
CA SER A 855 11.24 18.73 -9.10
C SER A 855 12.29 17.86 -9.78
N ILE A 856 13.55 18.32 -9.87
CA ILE A 856 14.64 17.58 -10.50
C ILE A 856 15.12 16.41 -9.64
N ALA A 857 15.17 16.59 -8.32
CA ALA A 857 15.37 15.49 -7.38
C ALA A 857 14.34 14.35 -7.57
N TYR A 858 13.18 14.66 -8.16
CA TYR A 858 12.09 13.70 -8.43
C TYR A 858 11.94 13.27 -9.88
N GLY A 859 12.88 13.65 -10.76
CA GLY A 859 12.87 13.27 -12.18
C GLY A 859 11.64 13.80 -12.94
N LYS A 860 11.18 15.02 -12.61
CA LYS A 860 10.02 15.63 -13.26
C LYS A 860 10.29 15.89 -14.75
N THR A 861 9.26 15.70 -15.59
CA THR A 861 9.37 15.90 -17.04
C THR A 861 9.08 17.35 -17.44
N PRO A 862 9.54 17.81 -18.62
CA PRO A 862 9.20 19.14 -19.15
C PRO A 862 7.70 19.41 -19.23
N TYR A 863 6.88 18.38 -19.48
CA TYR A 863 5.43 18.49 -19.47
C TYR A 863 4.88 18.88 -18.09
N GLY A 864 5.36 18.22 -17.03
CA GLY A 864 4.96 18.54 -15.66
C GLY A 864 5.44 19.94 -15.26
N LEU A 865 6.66 20.30 -15.64
CA LEU A 865 7.23 21.61 -15.33
C LEU A 865 6.49 22.76 -16.03
N ALA A 866 6.11 22.58 -17.29
CA ALA A 866 5.32 23.55 -18.05
C ALA A 866 3.98 23.86 -17.37
N LYS A 867 3.32 22.85 -16.80
CA LYS A 867 2.06 23.03 -16.05
C LYS A 867 2.25 23.83 -14.76
N ASP A 868 3.32 23.57 -14.01
CA ASP A 868 3.62 24.27 -12.75
C ASP A 868 3.93 25.75 -12.99
N PHE A 869 4.70 26.04 -14.05
CA PHE A 869 5.14 27.40 -14.36
C PHE A 869 4.14 28.19 -15.20
N GLY A 870 3.15 27.52 -15.81
CA GLY A 870 2.21 28.16 -16.73
C GLY A 870 2.85 28.59 -18.05
N VAL A 871 3.91 27.90 -18.49
CA VAL A 871 4.71 28.23 -19.69
C VAL A 871 4.55 27.18 -20.78
N SER A 872 5.11 27.46 -21.97
CA SER A 872 5.11 26.49 -23.06
C SER A 872 5.98 25.26 -22.73
N ARG A 873 5.66 24.10 -23.31
CA ARG A 873 6.49 22.89 -23.14
C ARG A 873 7.94 23.08 -23.60
N LYS A 874 8.14 23.91 -24.63
CA LYS A 874 9.47 24.23 -25.17
C LYS A 874 10.26 25.05 -24.16
N GLU A 875 9.67 26.12 -23.64
CA GLU A 875 10.30 26.99 -22.63
C GLU A 875 10.66 26.22 -21.35
N ALA A 876 9.79 25.32 -20.89
CA ALA A 876 10.09 24.45 -19.76
C ALA A 876 11.25 23.48 -20.06
N ALA A 877 11.35 22.97 -21.28
CA ALA A 877 12.46 22.10 -21.70
C ALA A 877 13.78 22.89 -21.78
N ASP A 878 13.76 24.08 -22.37
CA ASP A 878 14.92 24.96 -22.49
C ASP A 878 15.44 25.37 -21.10
N THR A 879 14.54 25.72 -20.17
CA THR A 879 14.87 26.02 -18.77
C THR A 879 15.54 24.83 -18.07
N LEU A 880 15.02 23.62 -18.29
CA LEU A 880 15.55 22.40 -17.69
C LEU A 880 16.95 22.07 -18.25
N GLU A 881 17.16 22.19 -19.56
CA GLU A 881 18.48 21.99 -20.17
C GLU A 881 19.49 23.05 -19.70
N LYS A 882 19.07 24.32 -19.52
CA LYS A 882 19.92 25.36 -18.92
C LYS A 882 20.40 24.94 -17.52
N TRP A 883 19.50 24.40 -16.68
CA TRP A 883 19.85 23.91 -15.34
C TRP A 883 20.79 22.70 -15.34
N TYR A 884 20.70 21.81 -16.34
CA TYR A 884 21.61 20.67 -16.46
C TYR A 884 22.97 21.04 -17.06
N SER A 885 23.06 22.16 -17.79
CA SER A 885 24.29 22.56 -18.49
C SER A 885 25.47 22.79 -17.54
N ASP A 886 25.20 23.32 -16.33
CA ASP A 886 26.14 23.56 -15.23
C ASP A 886 26.08 22.48 -14.13
N ARG A 887 25.25 21.43 -14.28
CA ARG A 887 25.05 20.33 -13.31
C ARG A 887 25.02 18.96 -14.00
N GLN A 888 26.00 18.71 -14.85
CA GLN A 888 26.05 17.49 -15.68
C GLN A 888 26.16 16.21 -14.85
N GLU A 889 26.81 16.28 -13.69
CA GLU A 889 26.97 15.18 -12.75
C GLU A 889 25.62 14.65 -12.27
N VAL A 890 24.64 15.53 -12.04
CA VAL A 890 23.27 15.14 -11.67
C VAL A 890 22.61 14.35 -12.80
N ARG A 891 22.75 14.80 -14.05
CA ARG A 891 22.17 14.12 -15.22
C ARG A 891 22.79 12.74 -15.42
N GLN A 892 24.11 12.63 -15.28
CA GLN A 892 24.84 11.36 -15.39
C GLN A 892 24.41 10.39 -14.29
N TRP A 893 24.34 10.86 -13.05
CA TRP A 893 23.88 10.05 -11.93
C TRP A 893 22.44 9.54 -12.11
N GLN A 894 21.50 10.38 -12.56
CA GLN A 894 20.12 9.94 -12.84
C GLN A 894 20.07 8.82 -13.89
N GLN A 895 20.88 8.94 -14.95
CA GLN A 895 20.98 7.89 -15.97
C GLN A 895 21.54 6.60 -15.39
N SER A 896 22.60 6.67 -14.58
CA SER A 896 23.19 5.50 -13.91
C SER A 896 22.22 4.86 -12.90
N ALA A 897 21.46 5.65 -12.14
CA ALA A 897 20.45 5.15 -11.21
C ALA A 897 19.33 4.39 -11.94
N ILE A 898 18.84 4.94 -13.05
CA ILE A 898 17.86 4.26 -13.92
C ILE A 898 18.44 2.97 -14.52
N GLN A 899 19.68 3.00 -15.00
CA GLN A 899 20.33 1.82 -15.56
C GLN A 899 20.49 0.71 -14.51
N THR A 900 20.91 1.07 -13.29
CA THR A 900 21.01 0.15 -12.15
C THR A 900 19.66 -0.50 -11.86
N ALA A 901 18.59 0.29 -11.76
CA ALA A 901 17.24 -0.25 -11.53
C ALA A 901 16.76 -1.15 -12.67
N ARG A 902 17.09 -0.84 -13.94
CA ARG A 902 16.74 -1.68 -15.10
C ARG A 902 17.51 -3.00 -15.14
N LEU A 903 18.77 -2.99 -14.71
CA LEU A 903 19.66 -4.17 -14.73
C LEU A 903 19.38 -5.10 -13.55
N PHE A 904 19.27 -4.52 -12.35
CA PHE A 904 19.26 -5.28 -11.09
C PHE A 904 17.92 -5.24 -10.36
N GLY A 905 16.99 -4.36 -10.75
CA GLY A 905 15.67 -4.30 -10.14
C GLY A 905 15.65 -3.69 -8.74
N TYR A 906 16.63 -2.85 -8.37
CA TYR A 906 16.66 -2.14 -7.09
C TYR A 906 17.41 -0.80 -7.17
N THR A 907 17.31 0.00 -6.12
CA THR A 907 18.16 1.15 -5.82
C THR A 907 18.52 1.16 -4.32
N ARG A 908 19.50 1.97 -3.91
CA ARG A 908 20.01 2.03 -2.53
C ARG A 908 20.03 3.46 -1.96
N THR A 909 19.87 3.58 -0.64
CA THR A 909 20.01 4.85 0.10
C THR A 909 21.47 5.15 0.46
N LEU A 910 21.73 6.29 1.10
CA LEU A 910 23.06 6.72 1.54
C LEU A 910 23.70 5.70 2.50
N MET A 911 22.95 5.20 3.47
CA MET A 911 23.42 4.15 4.39
C MET A 911 23.24 2.74 3.82
N GLY A 912 22.85 2.59 2.55
CA GLY A 912 22.85 1.31 1.86
C GLY A 912 21.56 0.49 1.96
N ARG A 913 20.46 1.01 2.52
CA ARG A 913 19.16 0.33 2.53
C ARG A 913 18.65 0.10 1.10
N TYR A 914 18.01 -1.04 0.86
CA TYR A 914 17.49 -1.39 -0.47
C TYR A 914 16.05 -0.93 -0.67
N ARG A 915 15.72 -0.52 -1.90
CA ARG A 915 14.35 -0.47 -2.42
C ARG A 915 14.25 -1.33 -3.67
N ARG A 916 13.45 -2.39 -3.61
CA ARG A 916 13.15 -3.25 -4.76
C ARG A 916 12.25 -2.49 -5.75
N LEU A 917 12.60 -2.57 -7.02
CA LEU A 917 11.96 -1.92 -8.16
C LEU A 917 11.84 -2.90 -9.34
N PRO A 918 11.18 -4.06 -9.17
CA PRO A 918 11.09 -5.09 -10.22
C PRO A 918 10.44 -4.57 -11.51
N ASP A 919 9.52 -3.60 -11.39
CA ASP A 919 8.86 -2.95 -12.53
C ASP A 919 9.83 -2.22 -13.47
N ALA A 920 11.01 -1.81 -12.99
CA ALA A 920 12.05 -1.20 -13.83
C ALA A 920 12.64 -2.22 -14.84
N MET A 921 12.59 -3.51 -14.53
CA MET A 921 13.10 -4.60 -15.36
C MET A 921 12.09 -5.04 -16.45
N LEU A 922 10.88 -4.47 -16.47
CA LEU A 922 9.86 -4.83 -17.46
C LEU A 922 10.32 -4.50 -18.89
N VAL A 923 10.10 -5.46 -19.79
CA VAL A 923 10.40 -5.37 -21.24
C VAL A 923 9.12 -5.27 -22.09
N GLY A 924 7.94 -5.42 -21.48
CA GLY A 924 6.66 -5.41 -22.20
C GLY A 924 6.26 -4.03 -22.74
N ASP A 925 5.66 -4.02 -23.94
CA ASP A 925 5.28 -2.78 -24.65
C ASP A 925 3.87 -2.25 -24.34
N SER A 926 3.13 -2.93 -23.46
CA SER A 926 1.79 -2.52 -23.07
C SER A 926 1.80 -1.14 -22.39
N PHE A 927 0.69 -0.40 -22.49
CA PHE A 927 0.56 0.89 -21.82
C PHE A 927 0.75 0.78 -20.29
N ALA A 928 0.18 -0.26 -19.69
CA ALA A 928 0.34 -0.54 -18.26
C ALA A 928 1.81 -0.80 -17.89
N SER A 929 2.52 -1.62 -18.66
CA SER A 929 3.94 -1.91 -18.45
C SER A 929 4.81 -0.66 -18.58
N LYS A 930 4.54 0.20 -19.57
CA LYS A 930 5.25 1.48 -19.76
C LYS A 930 5.02 2.43 -18.58
N LYS A 931 3.79 2.50 -18.06
CA LYS A 931 3.45 3.32 -16.89
C LYS A 931 4.13 2.81 -15.61
N ALA A 932 4.09 1.50 -15.35
CA ALA A 932 4.75 0.88 -14.20
C ALA A 932 6.26 1.09 -14.23
N LYS A 933 6.90 0.82 -15.39
CA LYS A 933 8.32 1.06 -15.61
C LYS A 933 8.71 2.52 -15.37
N SER A 934 7.98 3.47 -15.94
CA SER A 934 8.23 4.91 -15.74
C SER A 934 8.05 5.34 -14.28
N HIS A 935 7.17 4.69 -13.52
CA HIS A 935 7.05 4.92 -12.09
C HIS A 935 8.26 4.39 -11.33
N ALA A 936 8.70 3.17 -11.61
CA ALA A 936 9.89 2.57 -11.00
C ALA A 936 11.18 3.35 -11.32
N GLU A 937 11.33 3.86 -12.55
CA GLU A 937 12.48 4.69 -12.94
C GLU A 937 12.53 6.02 -12.17
N ARG A 938 11.37 6.64 -11.89
CA ARG A 938 11.31 7.83 -11.02
C ARG A 938 11.64 7.48 -9.58
N ALA A 939 11.16 6.35 -9.09
CA ALA A 939 11.50 5.85 -7.76
C ALA A 939 13.01 5.55 -7.62
N ALA A 940 13.66 5.07 -8.69
CA ALA A 940 15.10 4.82 -8.70
C ALA A 940 15.94 6.09 -8.46
N ILE A 941 15.44 7.24 -8.94
CA ILE A 941 16.06 8.57 -8.74
C ILE A 941 15.68 9.15 -7.36
N ASN A 942 14.40 9.06 -6.99
CA ASN A 942 13.89 9.70 -5.77
C ASN A 942 14.39 9.03 -4.48
N THR A 943 14.48 7.69 -4.47
CA THR A 943 14.79 6.93 -3.24
C THR A 943 16.18 7.21 -2.68
N PRO A 944 17.27 7.25 -3.49
CA PRO A 944 18.57 7.60 -2.96
C PRO A 944 18.61 8.95 -2.25
N ILE A 945 17.77 9.91 -2.64
CA ILE A 945 17.73 11.26 -2.06
C ILE A 945 16.82 11.29 -0.83
N GLN A 946 15.54 10.89 -0.97
CA GLN A 946 14.59 10.93 0.15
C GLN A 946 14.90 9.89 1.23
N GLY A 947 15.37 8.72 0.81
CA GLY A 947 15.82 7.67 1.73
C GLY A 947 17.11 8.05 2.43
N ALA A 948 18.01 8.79 1.78
CA ALA A 948 19.16 9.38 2.46
C ALA A 948 18.76 10.47 3.47
N ALA A 949 17.71 11.24 3.20
CA ALA A 949 17.18 12.20 4.18
C ALA A 949 16.64 11.46 5.41
N ALA A 950 15.89 10.37 5.19
CA ALA A 950 15.43 9.51 6.28
C ALA A 950 16.59 8.85 7.05
N ASP A 951 17.66 8.44 6.35
CA ASP A 951 18.88 7.90 6.96
C ASP A 951 19.56 8.94 7.88
N VAL A 952 19.73 10.17 7.41
CA VAL A 952 20.32 11.29 8.16
C VAL A 952 19.49 11.61 9.40
N VAL A 953 18.16 11.74 9.25
CA VAL A 953 17.26 12.06 10.36
C VAL A 953 17.25 10.93 11.39
N MET A 954 17.16 9.67 10.95
CA MET A 954 17.24 8.49 11.85
C MET A 954 18.54 8.52 12.66
N GLN A 955 19.67 8.78 12.00
CA GLN A 955 20.96 8.82 12.67
C GLN A 955 21.05 9.97 13.68
N ALA A 956 20.57 11.16 13.31
CA ALA A 956 20.51 12.28 14.24
C ALA A 956 19.62 11.97 15.46
N MET A 957 18.46 11.34 15.23
CA MET A 957 17.55 10.93 16.32
C MET A 957 18.22 9.95 17.28
N LEU A 958 18.92 8.93 16.75
CA LEU A 958 19.66 7.97 17.56
C LEU A 958 20.72 8.66 18.41
N ARG A 959 21.49 9.59 17.83
CA ARG A 959 22.51 10.33 18.55
C ARG A 959 21.91 11.21 19.66
N ILE A 960 20.82 11.92 19.38
CA ILE A 960 20.11 12.75 20.38
C ILE A 960 19.56 11.87 21.51
N HIS A 961 18.93 10.74 21.18
CA HIS A 961 18.34 9.82 22.16
C HIS A 961 19.39 9.14 23.06
N GLN A 962 20.57 8.88 22.52
CA GLN A 962 21.67 8.22 23.23
C GLN A 962 22.56 9.20 24.01
N ASP A 963 22.54 10.50 23.69
CA ASP A 963 23.40 11.50 24.30
C ASP A 963 23.22 11.58 25.82
N ALA A 964 24.31 11.37 26.55
CA ALA A 964 24.29 11.35 28.01
C ALA A 964 24.04 12.74 28.59
N ARG A 965 24.59 13.79 27.96
CA ARG A 965 24.49 15.15 28.48
C ARG A 965 23.07 15.70 28.35
N LEU A 966 22.40 15.48 27.22
CA LEU A 966 20.98 15.83 27.07
C LEU A 966 20.10 15.13 28.12
N ARG A 967 20.36 13.84 28.37
CA ARG A 967 19.64 13.08 29.41
C ARG A 967 19.88 13.61 30.82
N GLU A 968 21.13 13.96 31.14
CA GLU A 968 21.49 14.59 32.43
C GLU A 968 20.82 15.95 32.61
N LEU A 969 20.70 16.73 31.53
CA LEU A 969 20.01 18.03 31.53
C LEU A 969 18.48 17.90 31.52
N GLY A 970 17.93 16.70 31.40
CA GLY A 970 16.48 16.46 31.38
C GLY A 970 15.80 16.79 30.05
N TRP A 971 16.54 16.81 28.94
CA TRP A 971 16.02 17.04 27.60
C TRP A 971 15.65 15.74 26.90
N GLU A 972 14.42 15.67 26.38
CA GLU A 972 13.88 14.47 25.76
C GLU A 972 13.22 14.80 24.42
N MET A 973 13.32 13.87 23.47
CA MET A 973 12.67 14.03 22.17
C MET A 973 11.18 13.72 22.27
N VAL A 974 10.35 14.66 21.82
CA VAL A 974 8.89 14.59 21.91
C VAL A 974 8.22 14.39 20.55
N CYS A 975 8.90 14.77 19.46
CA CYS A 975 8.37 14.54 18.11
C CYS A 975 9.46 14.57 17.04
N GLN A 976 9.11 13.98 15.88
CA GLN A 976 9.85 14.10 14.63
C GLN A 976 8.84 14.41 13.52
N ILE A 977 9.07 15.48 12.77
CA ILE A 977 8.18 15.96 11.70
C ILE A 977 9.02 16.30 10.47
N HIS A 978 8.81 15.63 9.33
CA HIS A 978 9.60 15.85 8.11
C HIS A 978 11.11 15.68 8.30
N ASP A 979 11.87 16.78 8.28
CA ASP A 979 13.33 16.83 8.52
C ASP A 979 13.64 17.53 9.87
N GLU A 980 12.60 17.78 10.67
CA GLU A 980 12.65 18.47 11.96
C GLU A 980 12.57 17.47 13.13
N VAL A 981 13.30 17.78 14.19
CA VAL A 981 13.26 17.13 15.49
C VAL A 981 12.85 18.15 16.55
N ILE A 982 11.92 17.75 17.41
CA ILE A 982 11.45 18.57 18.54
C ILE A 982 11.86 17.90 19.84
N VAL A 983 12.58 18.63 20.69
CA VAL A 983 12.92 18.20 22.05
C VAL A 983 12.34 19.16 23.09
N GLU A 984 12.01 18.63 24.26
CA GLU A 984 11.41 19.35 25.39
C GLU A 984 12.29 19.15 26.63
N GLY A 985 12.55 20.22 27.39
CA GLY A 985 13.38 20.14 28.60
C GLY A 985 13.39 21.43 29.41
N PRO A 986 14.12 21.47 30.55
CA PRO A 986 14.11 22.60 31.48
C PRO A 986 14.66 23.90 30.88
N GLU A 987 13.99 25.02 31.16
CA GLU A 987 14.34 26.33 30.61
C GLU A 987 15.78 26.75 30.92
N GLU A 988 16.29 26.44 32.11
CA GLU A 988 17.62 26.83 32.59
C GLU A 988 18.78 26.26 31.76
N SER A 989 18.56 25.17 31.04
CA SER A 989 19.59 24.47 30.25
C SER A 989 19.34 24.54 28.75
N ALA A 990 18.36 25.33 28.30
CA ALA A 990 17.91 25.35 26.90
C ALA A 990 18.99 25.74 25.90
N GLU A 991 19.83 26.74 26.21
CA GLU A 991 20.92 27.15 25.31
C GLU A 991 22.01 26.09 25.19
N GLU A 992 22.32 25.36 26.27
CA GLU A 992 23.29 24.26 26.23
C GLU A 992 22.73 23.09 25.43
N ALA A 993 21.51 22.67 25.72
CA ALA A 993 20.85 21.59 25.01
C ALA A 993 20.68 21.89 23.51
N CYS A 994 20.32 23.13 23.15
CA CYS A 994 20.19 23.56 21.76
C CYS A 994 21.51 23.42 21.00
N ARG A 995 22.63 23.87 21.59
CA ARG A 995 23.96 23.69 20.98
C ARG A 995 24.32 22.23 20.77
N ILE A 996 23.98 21.36 21.73
CA ILE A 996 24.22 19.91 21.61
C ILE A 996 23.36 19.32 20.49
N VAL A 997 22.05 19.60 20.47
CA VAL A 997 21.12 19.12 19.44
C VAL A 997 21.57 19.54 18.05
N VAL A 998 21.91 20.83 17.86
CA VAL A 998 22.43 21.34 16.59
C VAL A 998 23.68 20.58 16.19
N ASN A 999 24.69 20.46 17.07
CA ASN A 999 25.93 19.76 16.74
C ASN A 999 25.70 18.27 16.39
N LEU A 1000 24.79 17.59 17.07
CA LEU A 1000 24.47 16.18 16.80
C LEU A 1000 23.76 16.01 15.45
N MET A 1001 22.88 16.94 15.08
CA MET A 1001 22.19 16.97 13.80
C MET A 1001 23.13 17.39 12.65
N GLU A 1002 23.98 18.41 12.81
CA GLU A 1002 24.90 18.84 11.75
C GLU A 1002 25.96 17.77 11.42
N ASN A 1003 26.29 16.92 12.41
CA ASN A 1003 27.32 15.89 12.29
C ASN A 1003 26.78 14.48 12.57
N PRO A 1004 25.75 13.98 11.86
CA PRO A 1004 25.10 12.73 12.22
C PRO A 1004 26.00 11.50 11.97
N PHE A 1005 26.99 11.62 11.09
CA PHE A 1005 27.93 10.56 10.74
C PHE A 1005 29.34 10.89 11.23
N GLU A 1006 30.14 9.85 11.50
CA GLU A 1006 31.56 10.00 11.84
C GLU A 1006 32.37 10.61 10.69
N LYS A 1007 32.05 10.23 9.45
CA LYS A 1007 32.64 10.81 8.24
C LYS A 1007 31.73 11.92 7.73
N PRO A 1008 32.24 13.17 7.63
CA PRO A 1008 31.43 14.28 7.16
C PRO A 1008 31.03 14.10 5.69
N LEU A 1009 29.86 14.61 5.35
CA LEU A 1009 29.42 14.70 3.96
C LEU A 1009 30.19 15.81 3.24
N SER A 1010 30.15 15.78 1.90
CA SER A 1010 30.83 16.79 1.06
C SER A 1010 30.24 18.19 1.17
N VAL A 1011 29.09 18.33 1.83
CA VAL A 1011 28.40 19.58 2.13
C VAL A 1011 27.99 19.57 3.60
N ALA A 1012 28.06 20.72 4.26
CA ALA A 1012 27.58 20.88 5.63
C ALA A 1012 26.06 20.69 5.68
N LEU A 1013 25.57 19.97 6.70
CA LEU A 1013 24.15 19.78 6.97
C LEU A 1013 23.66 20.85 7.93
N GLU A 1014 23.43 22.06 7.41
CA GLU A 1014 23.00 23.20 8.22
C GLU A 1014 21.65 22.96 8.90
N VAL A 1015 21.57 23.27 10.20
CA VAL A 1015 20.39 23.11 11.05
C VAL A 1015 19.95 24.47 11.55
N ASP A 1016 18.69 24.82 11.29
CA ASP A 1016 18.05 25.99 11.91
C ASP A 1016 17.33 25.52 13.18
N ALA A 1017 17.73 26.05 14.34
CA ALA A 1017 17.16 25.67 15.62
C ALA A 1017 16.74 26.90 16.41
N LYS A 1018 15.53 26.86 16.97
CA LYS A 1018 15.02 27.90 17.87
C LYS A 1018 14.50 27.32 19.17
N ILE A 1019 14.65 28.09 20.23
CA ILE A 1019 14.13 27.82 21.57
C ILE A 1019 12.90 28.70 21.76
N ASP A 1020 11.74 28.10 22.05
CA ASP A 1020 10.54 28.89 22.35
C ASP A 1020 9.54 28.09 23.22
N ASP A 1021 8.46 28.76 23.62
CA ASP A 1021 7.36 28.20 24.38
C ASP A 1021 6.37 27.44 23.49
N SER A 1022 6.24 27.80 22.21
CA SER A 1022 5.34 27.13 21.27
C SER A 1022 6.05 26.69 19.99
N TRP A 1023 5.57 25.60 19.39
CA TRP A 1023 6.11 25.10 18.12
C TRP A 1023 5.99 26.15 17.01
N TYR A 1024 4.88 26.90 16.97
CA TYR A 1024 4.69 27.95 15.96
C TYR A 1024 5.71 29.09 16.07
N LYS A 1025 6.04 29.55 17.28
CA LYS A 1025 7.01 30.64 17.47
C LYS A 1025 8.45 30.20 17.18
N ALA A 1026 8.76 28.95 17.52
CA ALA A 1026 10.05 28.35 17.21
C ALA A 1026 10.23 28.09 15.69
N LYS A 1027 9.14 27.96 14.93
CA LYS A 1027 9.18 27.80 13.46
C LYS A 1027 9.24 29.15 12.76
#